data_AF-A0A938GBM9-F1
#
_entry.id   AF-A0A938GBM9-F1
#
_cell.length_a   1.000
_cell.length_b   1.000
_cell.length_c   1.000
_cell.angle_alpha   90.00
_cell.angle_beta   90.00
_cell.angle_gamma   90.00
#
_symmetry.space_group_name_H-M   'P 1'
#
loop_
_entity.id
_entity.type
_entity.pdbx_description
1 polymer ?
#
loop_
_entity_poly.entity_id
_entity_poly.type
_entity_poly.pdbx_seq_one_letter_code
_entity_poly.pdbx_strand_id
1 'polypeptide(L)'
;MNSLHPCPLFFEKPDGSRQSLLVFLIGLLVLGLHAARAADQPKKIVLIAGPITGHPKESHEYEKNVTLLKHLLETSPSLQGKLLVEAHFKGWPSDPATLSDADTIFLTSDGSDRRETDHPLYVGDRLKILERQMQRGCGLVMFHWSTFNPVRVHDQITEWAGGYFDYETGPGPRKWYSAIQTWQARSTLGTPDHPITRGVRPFDTQEEYYYRIRFRDNDPRLKPIILTRPPKESSDFAVGWAVERADGGRGFGFTGGHFYQNWWNPDFRKLILNAIVWSAKVEVPPGGVESEPFERFKALILTGHNHPAHDWRAVTAALILALEQDPRAVVHVTENIEDLAAEKIHGYDLLVMNYCNWDKPGLSDAAKANFVRYLQKGGGLALIHFANGAFNLTLPNNQDSDWPEFRTNIVRRAWMAGEGRSGHDNYGPFRVEITEAKHPILARLQSFDTVDELYFRQEGVALIEPLATARSKVTSKDEPMAWAYNYGQGKIFQTVLGHADESVRKAAALIRRGCAWAAGRNQIRFDPPPELTEGALFREGSPWTPEQSRKRAERSKEIQNATTDATMVARTKGVVLVSARSLDRVGRSVLAEPINHRPLNGSAARRDGLALPSKLLNSTAVHPSPHAQGEGASFTAPGGTERARFGETRAALSPHSKDEPR
;
A
#
# COMPACT_ATOMS: atom_id res chain seq x y z
N MET A 1 -84.81 46.02 16.94
CA MET A 1 -86.26 45.80 16.82
C MET A 1 -86.55 45.32 15.41
N ASN A 2 -87.27 44.20 15.31
CA ASN A 2 -88.06 43.64 14.21
C ASN A 2 -87.59 43.73 12.73
N SER A 3 -87.43 42.51 12.20
CA SER A 3 -88.04 41.96 10.98
C SER A 3 -87.67 42.55 9.63
N LEU A 4 -87.00 41.73 8.81
CA LEU A 4 -87.31 41.61 7.40
C LEU A 4 -87.50 40.14 7.03
N HIS A 5 -88.70 39.85 6.53
CA HIS A 5 -89.16 38.59 5.95
C HIS A 5 -88.77 38.50 4.45
N PRO A 6 -88.94 37.32 3.81
CA PRO A 6 -88.05 36.82 2.76
C PRO A 6 -88.61 36.91 1.31
N CYS A 7 -87.77 36.57 0.33
CA CYS A 7 -88.20 36.06 -0.98
C CYS A 7 -87.23 34.95 -1.47
N PRO A 8 -87.70 33.96 -2.27
CA PRO A 8 -87.11 32.62 -2.35
C PRO A 8 -86.20 32.45 -3.58
N LEU A 9 -85.17 31.61 -3.45
CA LEU A 9 -84.46 31.04 -4.60
C LEU A 9 -84.18 29.55 -4.37
N PHE A 10 -84.43 28.80 -5.43
CA PHE A 10 -84.45 27.35 -5.56
C PHE A 10 -83.11 26.70 -5.20
N PHE A 11 -83.18 25.60 -4.43
CA PHE A 11 -82.06 24.69 -4.19
C PHE A 11 -82.10 23.53 -5.19
N GLU A 12 -81.07 23.42 -6.03
CA GLU A 12 -80.61 22.13 -6.57
C GLU A 12 -79.37 21.69 -5.77
N LYS A 13 -79.39 20.48 -5.23
CA LYS A 13 -78.29 19.88 -4.48
C LYS A 13 -77.18 19.41 -5.43
N PRO A 14 -75.88 19.66 -5.13
CA PRO A 14 -74.80 18.91 -5.77
C PRO A 14 -74.65 17.53 -5.13
N ASP A 15 -74.47 16.55 -6.00
CA ASP A 15 -74.32 15.12 -5.79
C ASP A 15 -73.09 14.76 -4.93
N GLY A 16 -73.31 14.15 -3.76
CA GLY A 16 -72.29 13.79 -2.78
C GLY A 16 -71.32 12.68 -3.21
N SER A 17 -71.59 12.01 -4.33
CA SER A 17 -70.75 10.91 -4.83
C SER A 17 -69.42 11.38 -5.43
N ARG A 18 -69.36 12.59 -6.01
CA ARG A 18 -68.14 13.13 -6.65
C ARG A 18 -67.13 13.69 -5.64
N GLN A 19 -67.58 14.24 -4.51
CA GLN A 19 -66.67 14.74 -3.48
C GLN A 19 -65.98 13.60 -2.72
N SER A 20 -66.70 12.51 -2.42
CA SER A 20 -66.09 11.35 -1.77
C SER A 20 -65.08 10.63 -2.65
N LEU A 21 -65.32 10.52 -3.96
CA LEU A 21 -64.37 9.90 -4.90
C LEU A 21 -63.12 10.77 -5.11
N LEU A 22 -63.26 12.10 -5.12
CA LEU A 22 -62.14 13.04 -5.25
C LEU A 22 -61.26 13.07 -3.99
N VAL A 23 -61.87 12.99 -2.79
CA VAL A 23 -61.11 12.88 -1.52
C VAL A 23 -60.42 11.51 -1.40
N PHE A 24 -61.03 10.43 -1.90
CA PHE A 24 -60.39 9.10 -1.93
C PHE A 24 -59.25 9.03 -2.96
N LEU A 25 -59.41 9.66 -4.13
CA LEU A 25 -58.36 9.74 -5.16
C LEU A 25 -57.22 10.67 -4.75
N ILE A 26 -57.48 11.79 -4.08
CA ILE A 26 -56.43 12.66 -3.49
C ILE A 26 -55.75 11.94 -2.32
N GLY A 27 -56.49 11.18 -1.51
CA GLY A 27 -55.91 10.32 -0.46
C GLY A 27 -54.98 9.25 -1.02
N LEU A 28 -55.37 8.57 -2.09
CA LEU A 28 -54.52 7.61 -2.82
C LEU A 28 -53.34 8.28 -3.55
N LEU A 29 -53.50 9.52 -4.02
CA LEU A 29 -52.41 10.28 -4.62
C LEU A 29 -51.39 10.74 -3.55
N VAL A 30 -51.85 11.15 -2.36
CA VAL A 30 -51.01 11.58 -1.24
C VAL A 30 -50.33 10.37 -0.57
N LEU A 31 -50.99 9.21 -0.48
CA LEU A 31 -50.36 7.94 -0.07
C LEU A 31 -49.41 7.40 -1.14
N GLY A 32 -49.72 7.57 -2.43
CA GLY A 32 -48.85 7.22 -3.55
C GLY A 32 -47.63 8.14 -3.72
N LEU A 33 -47.75 9.41 -3.30
CA LEU A 33 -46.65 10.39 -3.29
C LEU A 33 -45.72 10.24 -2.09
N HIS A 34 -46.19 9.71 -0.95
CA HIS A 34 -45.30 9.35 0.18
C HIS A 34 -44.60 8.00 -0.02
N ALA A 35 -45.14 7.12 -0.88
CA ALA A 35 -44.47 5.88 -1.29
C ALA A 35 -43.40 6.10 -2.39
N ALA A 36 -43.35 7.29 -3.00
CA ALA A 36 -42.37 7.64 -4.00
C ALA A 36 -41.21 8.47 -3.38
N ARG A 37 -40.13 7.75 -3.04
CA ARG A 37 -38.78 8.25 -2.68
C ARG A 37 -38.64 8.92 -1.31
N ALA A 38 -38.69 8.12 -0.24
CA ALA A 38 -37.53 8.15 0.64
C ALA A 38 -36.39 7.54 -0.19
N ALA A 39 -35.46 8.35 -0.69
CA ALA A 39 -34.18 7.76 -1.08
C ALA A 39 -33.66 7.05 0.17
N ASP A 40 -33.50 5.73 0.11
CA ASP A 40 -32.90 4.99 1.22
C ASP A 40 -31.63 5.71 1.61
N GLN A 41 -31.55 6.17 2.86
CA GLN A 41 -30.38 6.88 3.34
C GLN A 41 -29.15 5.99 3.08
N PRO A 42 -28.03 6.56 2.60
CA PRO A 42 -26.83 5.77 2.34
C PRO A 42 -26.46 4.92 3.56
N LYS A 43 -26.18 3.64 3.33
CA LYS A 43 -25.83 2.71 4.40
C LYS A 43 -24.47 3.04 4.98
N LYS A 44 -24.40 3.17 6.29
CA LYS A 44 -23.18 3.57 6.99
C LYS A 44 -22.29 2.36 7.25
N ILE A 45 -21.10 2.38 6.67
CA ILE A 45 -20.06 1.37 6.83
C ILE A 45 -18.97 1.96 7.72
N VAL A 46 -18.70 1.34 8.87
CA VAL A 46 -17.58 1.74 9.73
C VAL A 46 -16.46 0.71 9.62
N LEU A 47 -15.32 1.14 9.08
CA LEU A 47 -14.10 0.32 8.93
C LEU A 47 -13.12 0.65 10.06
N ILE A 48 -12.65 -0.36 10.78
CA ILE A 48 -11.75 -0.21 11.93
C ILE A 48 -10.46 -0.97 11.67
N ALA A 49 -9.33 -0.25 11.64
CA ALA A 49 -7.98 -0.80 11.58
C ALA A 49 -7.29 -0.72 12.96
N GLY A 50 -6.84 -1.86 13.48
CA GLY A 50 -5.95 -1.92 14.63
C GLY A 50 -4.59 -1.26 14.37
N PRO A 51 -3.79 -1.00 15.42
CA PRO A 51 -2.40 -0.58 15.26
C PRO A 51 -1.57 -1.71 14.62
N ILE A 52 -0.52 -1.35 13.89
CA ILE A 52 0.45 -2.30 13.36
C ILE A 52 1.41 -2.71 14.49
N THR A 53 1.50 -4.01 14.79
CA THR A 53 2.25 -4.56 15.93
C THR A 53 3.30 -5.56 15.47
N GLY A 54 4.50 -5.08 15.13
CA GLY A 54 5.72 -5.91 15.00
C GLY A 54 5.73 -6.97 13.89
N HIS A 55 4.76 -7.01 12.98
CA HIS A 55 4.77 -7.92 11.83
C HIS A 55 5.65 -7.36 10.71
N PRO A 56 6.28 -8.22 9.89
CA PRO A 56 7.02 -7.77 8.73
C PRO A 56 6.13 -6.96 7.78
N LYS A 57 6.74 -6.02 7.06
CA LYS A 57 6.07 -5.28 5.99
C LYS A 57 5.39 -6.26 5.01
N GLU A 58 4.22 -5.87 4.49
CA GLU A 58 3.31 -6.69 3.66
C GLU A 58 2.59 -7.83 4.40
N SER A 59 2.76 -7.97 5.73
CA SER A 59 1.93 -8.81 6.59
C SER A 59 1.12 -7.94 7.56
N HIS A 60 -0.15 -8.29 7.78
CA HIS A 60 -1.04 -7.61 8.76
C HIS A 60 -1.14 -6.09 8.54
N GLU A 61 -1.26 -5.67 7.29
CA GLU A 61 -1.30 -4.25 6.90
C GLU A 61 -2.70 -3.62 7.14
N TYR A 62 -3.16 -3.60 8.40
CA TYR A 62 -4.53 -3.21 8.78
C TYR A 62 -4.94 -1.83 8.26
N GLU A 63 -4.08 -0.82 8.40
CA GLU A 63 -4.35 0.54 7.92
C GLU A 63 -4.44 0.60 6.39
N LYS A 64 -3.58 -0.16 5.67
CA LYS A 64 -3.65 -0.24 4.21
C LYS A 64 -4.87 -1.03 3.74
N ASN A 65 -5.30 -2.06 4.48
CA ASN A 65 -6.53 -2.80 4.21
C ASN A 65 -7.74 -1.85 4.26
N VAL A 66 -7.88 -1.08 5.34
CA VAL A 66 -9.00 -0.15 5.51
C VAL A 66 -8.94 1.01 4.51
N THR A 67 -7.76 1.57 4.25
CA THR A 67 -7.58 2.62 3.24
C THR A 67 -8.00 2.12 1.84
N LEU A 68 -7.58 0.91 1.48
CA LEU A 68 -7.96 0.28 0.23
C LEU A 68 -9.47 0.01 0.16
N LEU A 69 -10.04 -0.64 1.18
CA LEU A 69 -11.46 -0.98 1.24
C LEU A 69 -12.35 0.26 1.14
N LYS A 70 -12.02 1.33 1.88
CA LYS A 70 -12.73 2.61 1.80
C LYS A 70 -12.77 3.13 0.38
N HIS A 71 -11.60 3.21 -0.27
CA HIS A 71 -11.51 3.67 -1.66
C HIS A 71 -12.33 2.80 -2.61
N LEU A 72 -12.23 1.48 -2.51
CA LEU A 72 -12.95 0.56 -3.41
C LEU A 72 -14.48 0.65 -3.21
N LEU A 73 -14.96 0.78 -1.98
CA LEU A 73 -16.38 0.95 -1.68
C LEU A 73 -16.91 2.29 -2.19
N GLU A 74 -16.16 3.38 -2.01
CA GLU A 74 -16.58 4.72 -2.41
C GLU A 74 -16.51 4.95 -3.93
N THR A 75 -15.57 4.29 -4.61
CA THR A 75 -15.34 4.48 -6.05
C THR A 75 -16.03 3.43 -6.92
N SER A 76 -16.62 2.38 -6.33
CA SER A 76 -17.34 1.36 -7.09
C SER A 76 -18.56 1.99 -7.81
N PRO A 77 -18.65 1.88 -9.15
CA PRO A 77 -19.80 2.38 -9.90
C PRO A 77 -21.13 1.80 -9.40
N SER A 78 -21.14 0.50 -9.06
CA SER A 78 -22.31 -0.20 -8.54
C SER A 78 -22.85 0.27 -7.18
N LEU A 79 -22.04 1.04 -6.44
CA LEU A 79 -22.34 1.51 -5.06
C LEU A 79 -22.53 3.03 -4.95
N GLN A 80 -22.48 3.76 -6.08
CA GLN A 80 -22.61 5.23 -6.07
C GLN A 80 -23.90 5.68 -5.35
N GLY A 81 -23.72 6.55 -4.34
CA GLY A 81 -24.81 7.10 -3.54
C GLY A 81 -25.46 6.11 -2.55
N LYS A 82 -25.00 4.85 -2.48
CA LYS A 82 -25.57 3.83 -1.59
C LYS A 82 -24.89 3.74 -0.23
N LEU A 83 -23.66 4.22 -0.10
CA LEU A 83 -22.83 4.04 1.10
C LEU A 83 -22.31 5.38 1.65
N LEU A 84 -22.23 5.44 2.97
CA LEU A 84 -21.38 6.38 3.71
C LEU A 84 -20.28 5.56 4.38
N VAL A 85 -19.02 5.73 3.97
CA VAL A 85 -17.91 4.90 4.48
C VAL A 85 -17.02 5.72 5.41
N GLU A 86 -16.97 5.34 6.68
CA GLU A 86 -16.06 5.91 7.68
C GLU A 86 -14.91 4.93 7.96
N ALA A 87 -13.71 5.48 8.17
CA ALA A 87 -12.52 4.70 8.48
C ALA A 87 -11.89 5.24 9.76
N HIS A 88 -11.61 4.33 10.69
CA HIS A 88 -10.92 4.62 11.94
C HIS A 88 -9.65 3.79 12.02
N PHE A 89 -8.58 4.44 12.49
CA PHE A 89 -7.25 3.87 12.54
C PHE A 89 -6.74 3.84 13.99
N LYS A 90 -5.65 3.09 14.22
CA LYS A 90 -5.04 2.93 15.55
C LYS A 90 -5.96 2.23 16.58
N GLY A 91 -6.91 1.43 16.11
CA GLY A 91 -7.84 0.65 16.94
C GLY A 91 -9.21 1.31 17.08
N TRP A 92 -9.77 1.26 18.29
CA TRP A 92 -11.14 1.70 18.57
C TRP A 92 -11.36 3.19 18.20
N PRO A 93 -12.52 3.57 17.61
CA PRO A 93 -12.81 4.96 17.27
C PRO A 93 -12.66 5.91 18.47
N SER A 94 -12.01 7.06 18.25
CA SER A 94 -11.85 8.08 19.29
C SER A 94 -13.18 8.63 19.79
N ASP A 95 -14.15 8.78 18.88
CA ASP A 95 -15.55 9.02 19.20
C ASP A 95 -16.38 7.77 18.88
N PRO A 96 -16.82 6.99 19.90
CA PRO A 96 -17.62 5.79 19.69
C PRO A 96 -19.04 6.09 19.19
N ALA A 97 -19.51 7.35 19.19
CA ALA A 97 -20.84 7.71 18.70
C ALA A 97 -21.02 7.36 17.22
N THR A 98 -19.93 7.30 16.43
CA THR A 98 -19.98 6.84 15.03
C THR A 98 -20.54 5.43 14.86
N LEU A 99 -20.45 4.58 15.90
CA LEU A 99 -20.96 3.22 15.84
C LEU A 99 -22.48 3.14 16.02
N SER A 100 -23.11 4.20 16.56
CA SER A 100 -24.51 4.19 16.99
C SER A 100 -25.52 4.04 15.85
N ASP A 101 -25.13 4.46 14.64
CA ASP A 101 -25.92 4.44 13.42
C ASP A 101 -25.28 3.58 12.31
N ALA A 102 -24.19 2.86 12.60
CA ALA A 102 -23.54 1.97 11.63
C ALA A 102 -24.50 0.86 11.15
N ASP A 103 -24.59 0.63 9.83
CA ASP A 103 -25.29 -0.53 9.27
C ASP A 103 -24.39 -1.78 9.28
N THR A 104 -23.06 -1.60 9.16
CA THR A 104 -22.09 -2.66 9.42
C THR A 104 -20.81 -2.11 10.01
N ILE A 105 -20.14 -2.94 10.81
CA ILE A 105 -18.80 -2.69 11.34
C ILE A 105 -17.85 -3.74 10.76
N PHE A 106 -16.77 -3.29 10.11
CA PHE A 106 -15.67 -4.15 9.65
C PHE A 106 -14.47 -3.95 10.58
N LEU A 107 -13.90 -5.05 11.06
CA LEU A 107 -12.76 -5.04 11.95
C LEU A 107 -11.59 -5.84 11.36
N THR A 108 -10.43 -5.18 11.24
CA THR A 108 -9.14 -5.82 10.99
C THR A 108 -8.14 -5.30 12.02
N SER A 109 -7.65 -6.18 12.87
CA SER A 109 -6.78 -5.86 13.99
C SER A 109 -6.07 -7.11 14.47
N ASP A 110 -5.19 -6.95 15.45
CA ASP A 110 -4.71 -8.07 16.26
C ASP A 110 -5.85 -8.78 16.99
N GLY A 111 -5.57 -10.03 17.35
CA GLY A 111 -6.34 -10.88 18.23
C GLY A 111 -6.12 -10.61 19.72
N SER A 112 -6.87 -11.32 20.57
CA SER A 112 -6.74 -11.24 22.03
C SER A 112 -5.81 -12.30 22.66
N ASP A 113 -5.12 -13.12 21.85
CA ASP A 113 -4.36 -14.29 22.32
C ASP A 113 -3.08 -13.95 23.09
N ARG A 114 -2.47 -12.79 22.78
CA ARG A 114 -1.27 -12.32 23.49
C ARG A 114 -1.64 -11.46 24.69
N ARG A 115 -2.38 -10.38 24.44
CA ARG A 115 -2.97 -9.53 25.47
C ARG A 115 -4.36 -9.14 24.98
N GLU A 116 -5.33 -9.28 25.87
CA GLU A 116 -6.73 -9.03 25.52
C GLU A 116 -6.98 -7.58 25.07
N THR A 117 -6.19 -6.62 25.57
CA THR A 117 -6.24 -5.20 25.20
C THR A 117 -5.73 -4.90 23.78
N ASP A 118 -5.02 -5.84 23.15
CA ASP A 118 -4.55 -5.67 21.77
C ASP A 118 -5.73 -5.78 20.79
N HIS A 119 -6.77 -6.53 21.16
CA HIS A 119 -8.02 -6.57 20.42
C HIS A 119 -8.93 -5.37 20.77
N PRO A 120 -9.42 -4.58 19.79
CA PRO A 120 -10.13 -3.33 20.07
C PRO A 120 -11.40 -3.46 20.91
N LEU A 121 -12.07 -4.61 20.87
CA LEU A 121 -13.38 -4.83 21.49
C LEU A 121 -13.34 -5.04 23.01
N TYR A 122 -12.21 -5.48 23.58
CA TYR A 122 -12.19 -6.00 24.96
C TYR A 122 -11.63 -5.02 26.00
N VAL A 123 -11.55 -3.74 25.64
CA VAL A 123 -11.10 -2.68 26.56
C VAL A 123 -12.31 -1.96 27.15
N GLY A 124 -12.43 -1.93 28.47
CA GLY A 124 -13.51 -1.22 29.18
C GLY A 124 -14.91 -1.67 28.74
N ASP A 125 -15.81 -0.72 28.49
CA ASP A 125 -17.21 -0.97 28.11
C ASP A 125 -17.44 -1.15 26.59
N ARG A 126 -16.38 -1.26 25.78
CA ARG A 126 -16.48 -1.31 24.31
C ARG A 126 -17.32 -2.47 23.79
N LEU A 127 -17.22 -3.64 24.43
CA LEU A 127 -18.05 -4.80 24.08
C LEU A 127 -19.55 -4.53 24.28
N LYS A 128 -19.92 -3.82 25.36
CA LYS A 128 -21.33 -3.43 25.62
C LYS A 128 -21.82 -2.40 24.60
N ILE A 129 -20.95 -1.50 24.14
CA ILE A 129 -21.27 -0.55 23.08
C ILE A 129 -21.58 -1.32 21.78
N LEU A 130 -20.75 -2.31 21.44
CA LEU A 130 -20.96 -3.16 20.27
C LEU A 130 -22.23 -4.00 20.40
N GLU A 131 -22.50 -4.58 21.57
CA GLU A 131 -23.71 -5.36 21.85
C GLU A 131 -24.99 -4.58 21.52
N ARG A 132 -25.07 -3.29 21.87
CA ARG A 132 -26.21 -2.43 21.50
C ARG A 132 -26.38 -2.33 19.97
N GLN A 133 -25.29 -2.31 19.21
CA GLN A 133 -25.35 -2.27 17.75
C GLN A 133 -25.80 -3.62 17.20
N MET A 134 -25.32 -4.71 17.77
CA MET A 134 -25.73 -6.05 17.39
C MET A 134 -27.24 -6.24 17.60
N GLN A 135 -27.78 -5.82 18.76
CA GLN A 135 -29.22 -5.83 19.06
C GLN A 135 -30.07 -4.97 18.11
N ARG A 136 -29.49 -3.88 17.56
CA ARG A 136 -30.14 -3.05 16.51
C ARG A 136 -30.17 -3.75 15.14
N GLY A 137 -29.46 -4.87 14.98
CA GLY A 137 -29.33 -5.58 13.72
C GLY A 137 -28.20 -5.05 12.82
N CYS A 138 -27.22 -4.33 13.39
CA CYS A 138 -25.99 -3.95 12.69
C CYS A 138 -25.19 -5.19 12.28
N GLY A 139 -24.56 -5.16 11.11
CA GLY A 139 -23.67 -6.19 10.63
C GLY A 139 -22.30 -6.18 11.31
N LEU A 140 -21.63 -7.34 11.36
CA LEU A 140 -20.28 -7.47 11.89
C LEU A 140 -19.41 -8.29 10.94
N VAL A 141 -18.27 -7.74 10.53
CA VAL A 141 -17.27 -8.43 9.72
C VAL A 141 -15.97 -8.54 10.52
N MET A 142 -15.55 -9.78 10.82
CA MET A 142 -14.28 -10.07 11.47
C MET A 142 -13.29 -10.64 10.44
N PHE A 143 -12.21 -9.90 10.19
CA PHE A 143 -11.22 -10.21 9.18
C PHE A 143 -9.88 -10.61 9.80
N HIS A 144 -9.35 -11.77 9.38
CA HIS A 144 -8.08 -12.35 9.80
C HIS A 144 -7.97 -12.47 11.33
N TRP A 145 -6.89 -11.97 11.92
CA TRP A 145 -6.56 -12.14 13.35
C TRP A 145 -7.62 -11.57 14.31
N SER A 146 -8.49 -10.67 13.86
CA SER A 146 -9.64 -10.23 14.67
C SER A 146 -10.59 -11.39 15.04
N THR A 147 -10.52 -12.56 14.38
CA THR A 147 -11.30 -13.74 14.76
C THR A 147 -10.85 -14.41 16.07
N PHE A 148 -9.78 -13.94 16.71
CA PHE A 148 -9.28 -14.48 17.98
C PHE A 148 -10.00 -13.81 19.15
N ASN A 149 -10.90 -14.57 19.77
CA ASN A 149 -11.78 -14.09 20.82
C ASN A 149 -11.58 -14.93 22.10
N PRO A 150 -11.60 -14.35 23.32
CA PRO A 150 -11.41 -15.07 24.56
C PRO A 150 -12.65 -15.91 24.91
N VAL A 151 -12.44 -16.99 25.67
CA VAL A 151 -13.48 -17.98 26.02
C VAL A 151 -14.70 -17.36 26.66
N ARG A 152 -14.51 -16.30 27.45
CA ARG A 152 -15.59 -15.58 28.15
C ARG A 152 -16.62 -14.91 27.22
N VAL A 153 -16.35 -14.79 25.92
CA VAL A 153 -17.27 -14.19 24.92
C VAL A 153 -17.58 -15.11 23.73
N HIS A 154 -17.13 -16.37 23.73
CA HIS A 154 -17.31 -17.28 22.59
C HIS A 154 -18.76 -17.40 22.14
N ASP A 155 -19.71 -17.54 23.07
CA ASP A 155 -21.14 -17.64 22.73
C ASP A 155 -21.69 -16.36 22.08
N GLN A 156 -21.29 -15.19 22.60
CA GLN A 156 -21.70 -13.89 22.06
C GLN A 156 -21.14 -13.69 20.64
N ILE A 157 -19.84 -13.95 20.45
CA ILE A 157 -19.20 -13.79 19.14
C ILE A 157 -19.76 -14.79 18.13
N THR A 158 -20.07 -16.01 18.56
CA THR A 158 -20.72 -16.99 17.69
C THR A 158 -22.12 -16.55 17.28
N GLU A 159 -22.87 -15.86 18.15
CA GLU A 159 -24.14 -15.24 17.73
C GLU A 159 -23.91 -14.14 16.70
N TRP A 160 -22.92 -13.29 16.91
CA TRP A 160 -22.72 -12.07 16.11
C TRP A 160 -22.08 -12.34 14.75
N ALA A 161 -21.05 -13.20 14.72
CA ALA A 161 -20.19 -13.45 13.57
C ALA A 161 -20.24 -14.91 13.07
N GLY A 162 -20.89 -15.83 13.79
CA GLY A 162 -21.12 -17.22 13.38
C GLY A 162 -20.02 -18.21 13.79
N GLY A 163 -18.80 -17.74 14.05
CA GLY A 163 -17.68 -18.59 14.45
C GLY A 163 -16.46 -17.78 14.87
N TYR A 164 -15.47 -18.46 15.46
CA TYR A 164 -14.27 -17.83 16.04
C TYR A 164 -13.06 -18.79 16.07
N PHE A 165 -11.87 -18.20 16.18
CA PHE A 165 -10.64 -18.93 16.47
C PHE A 165 -10.54 -19.22 17.97
N ASP A 166 -10.40 -20.49 18.32
CA ASP A 166 -10.32 -20.97 19.70
C ASP A 166 -8.86 -21.20 20.12
N TYR A 167 -8.31 -20.23 20.84
CA TYR A 167 -6.94 -20.24 21.33
C TYR A 167 -6.82 -20.67 22.81
N GLU A 168 -7.91 -21.06 23.48
CA GLU A 168 -7.89 -21.31 24.94
C GLU A 168 -8.32 -22.71 25.37
N THR A 169 -9.05 -23.47 24.53
CA THR A 169 -9.63 -24.76 24.95
C THR A 169 -9.05 -25.99 24.26
N GLY A 170 -7.99 -25.84 23.47
CA GLY A 170 -7.35 -26.93 22.76
C GLY A 170 -6.46 -27.82 23.61
N PRO A 171 -6.06 -29.00 23.08
CA PRO A 171 -5.13 -29.88 23.75
C PRO A 171 -3.69 -29.33 23.72
N GLY A 172 -2.92 -29.63 24.77
CA GLY A 172 -1.49 -29.33 24.80
C GLY A 172 -1.13 -27.94 25.37
N PRO A 173 0.19 -27.62 25.42
CA PRO A 173 0.68 -26.48 26.20
C PRO A 173 0.28 -25.12 25.63
N ARG A 174 0.00 -25.04 24.32
CA ARG A 174 -0.50 -23.82 23.67
C ARG A 174 -2.00 -23.60 23.86
N LYS A 175 -2.76 -24.62 24.26
CA LYS A 175 -4.22 -24.58 24.41
C LYS A 175 -5.01 -24.14 23.17
N TRP A 176 -4.43 -24.18 21.98
CA TRP A 176 -5.13 -23.82 20.74
C TRP A 176 -5.90 -25.02 20.21
N TYR A 177 -7.22 -24.89 20.10
CA TYR A 177 -8.07 -25.88 19.43
C TYR A 177 -8.04 -25.64 17.92
N SER A 178 -8.23 -24.39 17.52
CA SER A 178 -8.09 -23.96 16.13
C SER A 178 -6.63 -23.99 15.72
N ALA A 179 -6.38 -24.18 14.42
CA ALA A 179 -5.06 -24.32 13.87
C ALA A 179 -4.77 -23.19 12.86
N ILE A 180 -3.49 -22.81 12.77
CA ILE A 180 -2.98 -21.80 11.83
C ILE A 180 -1.93 -22.45 10.95
N GLN A 181 -1.97 -22.17 9.65
CA GLN A 181 -0.91 -22.58 8.75
C GLN A 181 -0.80 -21.63 7.56
N THR A 182 0.42 -21.49 7.03
CA THR A 182 0.70 -20.76 5.79
C THR A 182 0.89 -21.73 4.62
N TRP A 183 0.18 -21.54 3.51
CA TRP A 183 0.35 -22.33 2.28
C TRP A 183 -0.17 -21.62 1.02
N GLN A 184 0.17 -22.17 -0.15
CA GLN A 184 -0.48 -21.81 -1.40
C GLN A 184 -1.83 -22.50 -1.48
N ALA A 185 -2.90 -21.73 -1.28
CA ALA A 185 -4.23 -22.22 -1.03
C ALA A 185 -5.14 -22.00 -2.24
N ARG A 186 -5.77 -23.09 -2.69
CA ARG A 186 -6.92 -23.05 -3.60
C ARG A 186 -8.19 -22.84 -2.77
N SER A 187 -8.80 -21.66 -2.88
CA SER A 187 -10.08 -21.33 -2.25
C SER A 187 -11.25 -21.64 -3.18
N THR A 188 -12.20 -22.43 -2.70
CA THR A 188 -13.44 -22.80 -3.42
C THR A 188 -14.67 -22.25 -2.70
N LEU A 189 -15.80 -22.18 -3.41
CA LEU A 189 -17.04 -21.61 -2.87
C LEU A 189 -17.83 -22.70 -2.12
N GLY A 190 -18.12 -22.46 -0.83
CA GLY A 190 -18.91 -23.37 -0.01
C GLY A 190 -20.41 -23.28 -0.26
N THR A 191 -20.92 -22.07 -0.50
CA THR A 191 -22.34 -21.80 -0.81
C THR A 191 -22.42 -20.92 -2.06
N PRO A 192 -22.33 -21.48 -3.28
CA PRO A 192 -22.19 -20.70 -4.52
C PRO A 192 -23.34 -19.73 -4.81
N ASP A 193 -24.56 -20.03 -4.32
CA ASP A 193 -25.76 -19.21 -4.53
C ASP A 193 -25.89 -18.07 -3.49
N HIS A 194 -24.99 -17.99 -2.51
CA HIS A 194 -25.05 -16.94 -1.49
C HIS A 194 -24.76 -15.56 -2.11
N PRO A 195 -25.42 -14.46 -1.68
CA PRO A 195 -25.14 -13.14 -2.23
C PRO A 195 -23.65 -12.73 -2.16
N ILE A 196 -22.93 -13.15 -1.11
CA ILE A 196 -21.49 -12.89 -0.96
C ILE A 196 -20.65 -13.48 -2.11
N THR A 197 -21.07 -14.61 -2.69
CA THR A 197 -20.31 -15.30 -3.74
C THR A 197 -20.64 -14.79 -5.16
N ARG A 198 -21.55 -13.81 -5.31
CA ARG A 198 -21.90 -13.22 -6.61
C ARG A 198 -20.66 -12.70 -7.35
N GLY A 199 -20.42 -13.27 -8.53
CA GLY A 199 -19.30 -12.93 -9.40
C GLY A 199 -17.91 -13.27 -8.86
N VAL A 200 -17.80 -14.01 -7.74
CA VAL A 200 -16.55 -14.53 -7.19
C VAL A 200 -16.30 -15.91 -7.81
N ARG A 201 -15.10 -16.15 -8.34
CA ARG A 201 -14.66 -17.47 -8.81
C ARG A 201 -13.71 -18.10 -7.79
N PRO A 202 -13.50 -19.43 -7.84
CA PRO A 202 -12.40 -20.05 -7.10
C PRO A 202 -11.08 -19.37 -7.42
N PHE A 203 -10.24 -19.18 -6.40
CA PHE A 203 -9.03 -18.37 -6.51
C PHE A 203 -7.87 -18.97 -5.72
N ASP A 204 -6.66 -18.62 -6.13
CA ASP A 204 -5.42 -19.07 -5.49
C ASP A 204 -4.72 -17.89 -4.79
N THR A 205 -4.28 -18.12 -3.56
CA THR A 205 -3.53 -17.14 -2.75
C THR A 205 -2.42 -17.81 -1.94
N GLN A 206 -1.32 -17.10 -1.69
CA GLN A 206 -0.39 -17.45 -0.62
C GLN A 206 -0.98 -16.87 0.67
N GLU A 207 -1.42 -17.72 1.60
CA GLU A 207 -2.18 -17.24 2.76
C GLU A 207 -1.81 -17.98 4.04
N GLU A 208 -1.89 -17.27 5.16
CA GLU A 208 -1.97 -17.86 6.50
C GLU A 208 -3.45 -17.98 6.88
N TYR A 209 -4.03 -19.15 6.63
CA TYR A 209 -5.41 -19.42 6.99
C TYR A 209 -5.51 -20.08 8.36
N TYR A 210 -6.61 -19.78 9.03
CA TYR A 210 -7.02 -20.48 10.23
C TYR A 210 -8.10 -21.49 9.90
N TYR A 211 -7.96 -22.72 10.42
CA TYR A 211 -8.86 -23.85 10.18
C TYR A 211 -9.17 -24.55 11.50
N ARG A 212 -10.15 -25.46 11.49
CA ARG A 212 -10.81 -25.98 12.72
C ARG A 212 -11.41 -24.83 13.55
N ILE A 213 -12.12 -23.94 12.85
CA ILE A 213 -12.89 -22.85 13.45
C ILE A 213 -14.06 -23.43 14.24
N ARG A 214 -14.35 -22.81 15.39
CA ARG A 214 -15.52 -23.17 16.19
C ARG A 214 -16.76 -22.56 15.60
N PHE A 215 -17.78 -23.40 15.43
CA PHE A 215 -19.12 -23.06 15.00
C PHE A 215 -20.12 -23.67 15.98
N ARG A 216 -21.37 -23.18 15.97
CA ARG A 216 -22.46 -23.92 16.63
C ARG A 216 -22.81 -25.17 15.84
N ASP A 217 -22.99 -26.25 16.58
CA ASP A 217 -23.42 -27.52 16.00
C ASP A 217 -24.79 -27.37 15.34
N ASN A 218 -24.87 -27.77 14.06
CA ASN A 218 -26.10 -27.80 13.27
C ASN A 218 -26.87 -26.47 13.18
N ASP A 219 -26.21 -25.31 13.27
CA ASP A 219 -26.88 -24.01 13.12
C ASP A 219 -27.29 -23.79 11.64
N PRO A 220 -28.60 -23.83 11.30
CA PRO A 220 -29.05 -23.72 9.91
C PRO A 220 -28.79 -22.34 9.30
N ARG A 221 -28.51 -21.33 10.15
CA ARG A 221 -28.22 -19.95 9.75
C ARG A 221 -26.79 -19.79 9.22
N LEU A 222 -25.88 -20.65 9.65
CA LEU A 222 -24.48 -20.61 9.22
C LEU A 222 -24.36 -21.13 7.78
N LYS A 223 -23.67 -20.35 6.93
CA LYS A 223 -23.33 -20.74 5.56
C LYS A 223 -21.82 -20.70 5.38
N PRO A 224 -21.16 -21.82 5.04
CA PRO A 224 -19.76 -21.78 4.63
C PRO A 224 -19.64 -21.05 3.30
N ILE A 225 -18.79 -20.03 3.23
CA ILE A 225 -18.63 -19.18 2.04
C ILE A 225 -17.36 -19.58 1.29
N ILE A 226 -16.23 -19.68 1.98
CA ILE A 226 -14.96 -20.12 1.39
C ILE A 226 -14.47 -21.38 2.07
N LEU A 227 -14.13 -22.37 1.25
CA LEU A 227 -13.52 -23.62 1.65
C LEU A 227 -12.07 -23.67 1.12
N THR A 228 -11.17 -24.27 1.90
CA THR A 228 -9.80 -24.58 1.45
C THR A 228 -9.32 -25.83 2.18
N ARG A 229 -8.35 -26.53 1.59
CA ARG A 229 -7.72 -27.71 2.19
C ARG A 229 -6.34 -27.36 2.73
N PRO A 230 -6.14 -27.37 4.06
CA PRO A 230 -4.82 -27.26 4.64
C PRO A 230 -3.93 -28.44 4.21
N PRO A 231 -2.62 -28.24 4.07
CA PRO A 231 -1.70 -29.34 3.80
C PRO A 231 -1.78 -30.40 4.89
N LYS A 232 -1.75 -31.68 4.49
CA LYS A 232 -1.87 -32.87 5.37
C LYS A 232 -3.28 -33.15 5.92
N GLU A 233 -4.26 -32.29 5.64
CA GLU A 233 -5.67 -32.59 5.90
C GLU A 233 -6.29 -33.29 4.69
N SER A 234 -7.24 -34.19 4.94
CA SER A 234 -8.00 -34.88 3.89
C SER A 234 -9.31 -34.17 3.52
N SER A 235 -9.75 -33.24 4.36
CA SER A 235 -11.03 -32.54 4.25
C SER A 235 -10.84 -31.06 3.99
N ASP A 236 -11.82 -30.45 3.34
CA ASP A 236 -11.87 -28.99 3.18
C ASP A 236 -12.45 -28.37 4.45
N PHE A 237 -11.91 -27.23 4.85
CA PHE A 237 -12.36 -26.47 6.01
C PHE A 237 -12.97 -25.14 5.59
N ALA A 238 -14.03 -24.73 6.28
CA ALA A 238 -14.56 -23.38 6.16
C ALA A 238 -13.57 -22.38 6.77
N VAL A 239 -13.04 -21.52 5.92
CA VAL A 239 -12.15 -20.40 6.31
C VAL A 239 -12.81 -19.04 6.09
N GLY A 240 -13.97 -19.03 5.43
CA GLY A 240 -14.90 -17.91 5.38
C GLY A 240 -16.32 -18.39 5.56
N TRP A 241 -17.13 -17.68 6.34
CA TRP A 241 -18.50 -18.06 6.67
C TRP A 241 -19.39 -16.84 6.88
N ALA A 242 -20.69 -17.05 6.70
CA ALA A 242 -21.71 -16.05 6.94
C ALA A 242 -22.77 -16.59 7.90
N VAL A 243 -23.38 -15.70 8.69
CA VAL A 243 -24.55 -16.00 9.50
C VAL A 243 -25.57 -14.87 9.39
N GLU A 244 -26.83 -15.21 9.19
CA GLU A 244 -27.94 -14.26 9.36
C GLU A 244 -28.63 -14.54 10.70
N ARG A 245 -28.61 -13.55 11.59
CA ARG A 245 -29.10 -13.62 12.96
C ARG A 245 -30.62 -13.53 12.99
N ALA A 246 -31.24 -13.97 14.08
CA ALA A 246 -32.70 -13.95 14.20
C ALA A 246 -33.30 -12.53 14.21
N ASP A 247 -32.52 -11.54 14.64
CA ASP A 247 -32.85 -10.11 14.58
C ASP A 247 -32.60 -9.49 13.18
N GLY A 248 -32.25 -10.31 12.19
CA GLY A 248 -31.92 -9.91 10.83
C GLY A 248 -30.54 -9.28 10.69
N GLY A 249 -29.74 -9.18 11.75
CA GLY A 249 -28.33 -8.77 11.65
C GLY A 249 -27.48 -9.81 10.91
N ARG A 250 -26.38 -9.37 10.31
CA ARG A 250 -25.57 -10.23 9.42
C ARG A 250 -24.10 -10.24 9.83
N GLY A 251 -23.58 -11.44 10.10
CA GLY A 251 -22.21 -11.68 10.48
C GLY A 251 -21.40 -12.33 9.36
N PHE A 252 -20.16 -11.91 9.18
CA PHE A 252 -19.19 -12.59 8.32
C PHE A 252 -17.85 -12.71 9.02
N GLY A 253 -17.29 -13.92 9.04
CA GLY A 253 -15.94 -14.16 9.50
C GLY A 253 -15.09 -14.71 8.37
N PHE A 254 -13.85 -14.26 8.26
CA PHE A 254 -12.89 -14.76 7.29
C PHE A 254 -11.49 -14.76 7.86
N THR A 255 -10.81 -15.91 7.75
CA THR A 255 -9.52 -16.13 8.40
C THR A 255 -8.34 -15.76 7.53
N GLY A 256 -8.54 -15.50 6.23
CA GLY A 256 -7.50 -14.95 5.35
C GLY A 256 -7.31 -13.44 5.55
N GLY A 257 -6.24 -12.89 4.98
CA GLY A 257 -5.86 -11.49 5.15
C GLY A 257 -4.47 -11.24 5.71
N HIS A 258 -3.61 -12.27 5.83
CA HIS A 258 -2.27 -12.13 6.35
C HIS A 258 -1.40 -11.32 5.40
N PHE A 259 -1.28 -11.81 4.15
CA PHE A 259 -0.42 -11.21 3.14
C PHE A 259 -1.17 -10.16 2.33
N TYR A 260 -0.67 -8.93 2.39
CA TYR A 260 -1.29 -7.78 1.72
C TYR A 260 -1.35 -7.94 0.19
N GLN A 261 -0.42 -8.70 -0.39
CA GLN A 261 -0.41 -9.02 -1.82
C GLN A 261 -1.72 -9.70 -2.29
N ASN A 262 -2.45 -10.39 -1.42
CA ASN A 262 -3.69 -11.09 -1.79
C ASN A 262 -4.80 -10.13 -2.26
N TRP A 263 -4.74 -8.85 -1.89
CA TRP A 263 -5.64 -7.84 -2.45
C TRP A 263 -5.45 -7.63 -3.96
N TRP A 264 -4.39 -8.15 -4.60
CA TRP A 264 -4.28 -8.11 -6.06
C TRP A 264 -4.99 -9.25 -6.77
N ASN A 265 -5.51 -10.23 -6.02
CA ASN A 265 -6.45 -11.20 -6.55
C ASN A 265 -7.86 -10.58 -6.63
N PRO A 266 -8.45 -10.40 -7.83
CA PRO A 266 -9.74 -9.72 -7.98
C PRO A 266 -10.90 -10.47 -7.32
N ASP A 267 -10.84 -11.80 -7.29
CA ASP A 267 -11.87 -12.64 -6.68
C ASP A 267 -11.79 -12.57 -5.14
N PHE A 268 -10.59 -12.53 -4.55
CA PHE A 268 -10.38 -12.25 -3.13
C PHE A 268 -10.93 -10.86 -2.74
N ARG A 269 -10.60 -9.80 -3.50
CA ARG A 269 -11.13 -8.46 -3.23
C ARG A 269 -12.65 -8.43 -3.26
N LYS A 270 -13.23 -8.99 -4.32
CA LYS A 270 -14.67 -9.00 -4.56
C LYS A 270 -15.41 -9.74 -3.45
N LEU A 271 -14.87 -10.86 -2.97
CA LEU A 271 -15.41 -11.58 -1.82
C LEU A 271 -15.58 -10.66 -0.60
N ILE A 272 -14.55 -9.93 -0.22
CA ILE A 272 -14.59 -9.08 0.98
C ILE A 272 -15.52 -7.87 0.77
N LEU A 273 -15.50 -7.25 -0.40
CA LEU A 273 -16.42 -6.16 -0.74
C LEU A 273 -17.89 -6.63 -0.71
N ASN A 274 -18.18 -7.80 -1.29
CA ASN A 274 -19.50 -8.41 -1.25
C ASN A 274 -19.95 -8.71 0.19
N ALA A 275 -19.04 -9.19 1.04
CA ALA A 275 -19.33 -9.48 2.44
C ALA A 275 -19.71 -8.21 3.23
N ILE A 276 -18.98 -7.12 3.06
CA ILE A 276 -19.26 -5.82 3.70
C ILE A 276 -20.60 -5.25 3.25
N VAL A 277 -20.87 -5.29 1.94
CA VAL A 277 -22.13 -4.78 1.36
C VAL A 277 -23.32 -5.64 1.83
N TRP A 278 -23.16 -6.96 1.82
CA TRP A 278 -24.19 -7.89 2.30
C TRP A 278 -24.48 -7.72 3.79
N SER A 279 -23.45 -7.55 4.63
CA SER A 279 -23.62 -7.38 6.08
C SER A 279 -24.29 -6.06 6.44
N ALA A 280 -24.09 -5.02 5.62
CA ALA A 280 -24.81 -3.74 5.70
C ALA A 280 -26.22 -3.77 5.12
N LYS A 281 -26.69 -4.94 4.67
CA LYS A 281 -28.01 -5.15 4.05
C LYS A 281 -28.21 -4.39 2.74
N VAL A 282 -27.12 -4.05 2.04
CA VAL A 282 -27.17 -3.58 0.67
C VAL A 282 -27.21 -4.77 -0.27
N GLU A 283 -27.98 -4.67 -1.35
CA GLU A 283 -27.98 -5.71 -2.37
C GLU A 283 -26.61 -5.81 -3.06
N VAL A 284 -26.00 -6.99 -2.97
CA VAL A 284 -24.77 -7.29 -3.71
C VAL A 284 -25.10 -7.37 -5.20
N PRO A 285 -24.45 -6.62 -6.09
CA PRO A 285 -24.74 -6.67 -7.53
C PRO A 285 -24.62 -8.09 -8.10
N PRO A 286 -25.37 -8.46 -9.17
CA PRO A 286 -25.29 -9.80 -9.76
C PRO A 286 -23.87 -10.24 -10.15
N GLY A 287 -23.03 -9.31 -10.63
CA GLY A 287 -21.61 -9.55 -10.94
C GLY A 287 -20.64 -9.40 -9.76
N GLY A 288 -21.16 -9.17 -8.56
CA GLY A 288 -20.44 -8.71 -7.37
C GLY A 288 -20.07 -7.23 -7.43
N VAL A 289 -19.55 -6.71 -6.32
CA VAL A 289 -19.08 -5.33 -6.22
C VAL A 289 -17.90 -5.11 -7.17
N GLU A 290 -18.03 -4.09 -8.02
CA GLU A 290 -16.99 -3.73 -8.98
C GLU A 290 -15.80 -3.06 -8.29
N SER A 291 -14.60 -3.55 -8.58
CA SER A 291 -13.32 -2.91 -8.26
C SER A 291 -12.46 -2.92 -9.53
N GLU A 292 -12.68 -1.92 -10.39
CA GLU A 292 -11.97 -1.67 -11.67
C GLU A 292 -10.45 -1.91 -11.57
N PRO A 293 -9.74 -2.20 -12.69
CA PRO A 293 -8.33 -2.58 -12.69
C PRO A 293 -7.49 -1.74 -11.75
N PHE A 294 -6.95 -2.42 -10.74
CA PHE A 294 -6.28 -1.81 -9.62
C PHE A 294 -4.82 -2.26 -9.59
N GLU A 295 -3.93 -1.45 -10.17
CA GLU A 295 -2.53 -1.84 -10.36
C GLU A 295 -1.61 -1.30 -9.26
N ARG A 296 -0.74 -2.17 -8.73
CA ARG A 296 0.40 -1.73 -7.90
C ARG A 296 1.34 -0.86 -8.72
N PHE A 297 2.17 -0.10 -8.03
CA PHE A 297 3.39 0.43 -8.64
C PHE A 297 4.58 0.18 -7.72
N LYS A 298 5.73 -0.11 -8.33
CA LYS A 298 7.00 -0.26 -7.63
C LYS A 298 7.77 1.05 -7.72
N ALA A 299 8.11 1.59 -6.56
CA ALA A 299 8.95 2.78 -6.43
C ALA A 299 10.32 2.39 -5.88
N LEU A 300 11.39 2.90 -6.48
CA LEU A 300 12.75 2.81 -5.94
C LEU A 300 13.20 4.19 -5.48
N ILE A 301 13.38 4.35 -4.16
CA ILE A 301 14.00 5.55 -3.61
C ILE A 301 15.52 5.45 -3.80
N LEU A 302 16.08 6.41 -4.54
CA LEU A 302 17.50 6.62 -4.75
C LEU A 302 18.00 7.58 -3.66
N THR A 303 18.88 7.10 -2.79
CA THR A 303 19.39 7.86 -1.63
C THR A 303 20.85 7.48 -1.34
N GLY A 304 21.37 7.84 -0.17
CA GLY A 304 22.69 7.41 0.31
C GLY A 304 23.68 8.54 0.54
N HIS A 305 23.48 9.69 -0.11
CA HIS A 305 24.32 10.87 0.07
C HIS A 305 23.57 12.16 -0.25
N ASN A 306 23.88 13.23 0.48
CA ASN A 306 23.27 14.55 0.31
C ASN A 306 24.16 15.65 0.96
N HIS A 307 23.74 16.91 0.84
CA HIS A 307 24.32 18.02 1.61
C HIS A 307 24.22 17.76 3.12
N PRO A 308 25.21 18.16 3.94
CA PRO A 308 25.21 17.89 5.38
C PRO A 308 24.00 18.40 6.17
N ALA A 309 23.34 19.46 5.70
CA ALA A 309 22.10 19.98 6.31
C ALA A 309 20.86 19.11 6.02
N HIS A 310 20.91 18.22 5.02
CA HIS A 310 19.81 17.31 4.72
C HIS A 310 20.08 15.94 5.35
N ASP A 311 19.39 15.63 6.46
CA ASP A 311 19.38 14.26 6.99
C ASP A 311 18.59 13.34 6.05
N TRP A 312 19.26 12.90 4.99
CA TRP A 312 18.68 12.07 3.96
C TRP A 312 18.11 10.77 4.52
N ARG A 313 18.56 10.28 5.69
CA ARG A 313 18.02 9.06 6.30
C ARG A 313 16.65 9.34 6.91
N ALA A 314 16.51 10.42 7.67
CA ALA A 314 15.21 10.84 8.21
C ALA A 314 14.23 11.15 7.06
N VAL A 315 14.68 11.88 6.04
CA VAL A 315 13.87 12.20 4.85
C VAL A 315 13.47 10.93 4.09
N THR A 316 14.38 9.97 3.89
CA THR A 316 14.06 8.68 3.23
C THR A 316 13.00 7.91 4.02
N ALA A 317 13.11 7.86 5.35
CA ALA A 317 12.08 7.24 6.19
C ALA A 317 10.70 7.92 6.03
N ALA A 318 10.66 9.25 6.01
CA ALA A 318 9.43 10.00 5.78
C ALA A 318 8.85 9.76 4.36
N LEU A 319 9.70 9.64 3.34
CA LEU A 319 9.27 9.33 1.97
C LEU A 319 8.68 7.93 1.85
N ILE A 320 9.28 6.92 2.49
CA ILE A 320 8.71 5.56 2.55
C ILE A 320 7.30 5.62 3.12
N LEU A 321 7.14 6.28 4.27
CA LEU A 321 5.84 6.43 4.92
C LEU A 321 4.83 7.17 4.02
N ALA A 322 5.21 8.31 3.44
CA ALA A 322 4.34 9.11 2.59
C ALA A 322 3.85 8.33 1.35
N LEU A 323 4.73 7.51 0.75
CA LEU A 323 4.40 6.69 -0.41
C LEU A 323 3.55 5.47 -0.05
N GLU A 324 3.87 4.77 1.04
CA GLU A 324 3.15 3.55 1.46
C GLU A 324 1.74 3.81 2.00
N GLN A 325 1.41 5.07 2.25
CA GLN A 325 0.03 5.51 2.47
C GLN A 325 -0.83 5.41 1.21
N ASP A 326 -0.23 5.33 0.02
CA ASP A 326 -0.92 4.77 -1.15
C ASP A 326 -0.87 3.23 -1.01
N PRO A 327 -2.03 2.56 -0.80
CA PRO A 327 -2.08 1.11 -0.65
C PRO A 327 -1.47 0.36 -1.85
N ARG A 328 -1.35 0.98 -3.02
CA ARG A 328 -0.78 0.34 -4.22
C ARG A 328 0.74 0.33 -4.23
N ALA A 329 1.38 1.21 -3.47
CA ALA A 329 2.82 1.41 -3.54
C ALA A 329 3.58 0.20 -3.00
N VAL A 330 4.63 -0.19 -3.72
CA VAL A 330 5.67 -1.12 -3.25
C VAL A 330 6.96 -0.32 -3.24
N VAL A 331 7.39 0.10 -2.05
CA VAL A 331 8.57 0.97 -1.92
C VAL A 331 9.81 0.16 -1.60
N HIS A 332 10.84 0.32 -2.43
CA HIS A 332 12.20 -0.17 -2.19
C HIS A 332 13.17 1.02 -2.06
N VAL A 333 14.36 0.76 -1.52
CA VAL A 333 15.40 1.78 -1.32
C VAL A 333 16.74 1.24 -1.82
N THR A 334 17.52 2.10 -2.46
CA THR A 334 18.96 1.87 -2.65
C THR A 334 19.76 3.06 -2.14
N GLU A 335 20.85 2.77 -1.42
CA GLU A 335 21.85 3.74 -0.98
C GLU A 335 23.01 3.88 -1.99
N ASN A 336 22.99 3.09 -3.06
CA ASN A 336 24.00 3.13 -4.11
C ASN A 336 23.43 3.78 -5.37
N ILE A 337 23.79 5.04 -5.62
CA ILE A 337 23.28 5.77 -6.79
C ILE A 337 23.72 5.13 -8.13
N GLU A 338 24.84 4.41 -8.16
CA GLU A 338 25.31 3.68 -9.33
C GLU A 338 24.45 2.47 -9.70
N ASP A 339 23.48 2.09 -8.87
CA ASP A 339 22.44 1.13 -9.26
C ASP A 339 21.64 1.60 -10.48
N LEU A 340 21.66 2.91 -10.79
CA LEU A 340 21.16 3.47 -12.05
C LEU A 340 21.82 2.87 -13.29
N ALA A 341 23.02 2.29 -13.20
CA ALA A 341 23.65 1.58 -14.32
C ALA A 341 23.05 0.18 -14.56
N ALA A 342 22.32 -0.39 -13.59
CA ALA A 342 21.82 -1.75 -13.66
C ALA A 342 20.45 -1.86 -14.34
N GLU A 343 20.22 -2.94 -15.08
CA GLU A 343 18.94 -3.20 -15.76
C GLU A 343 17.75 -3.35 -14.79
N LYS A 344 18.02 -3.64 -13.51
CA LYS A 344 16.97 -3.79 -12.49
C LYS A 344 16.08 -2.55 -12.34
N ILE A 345 16.55 -1.35 -12.71
CA ILE A 345 15.74 -0.12 -12.62
C ILE A 345 14.52 -0.16 -13.53
N HIS A 346 14.57 -0.92 -14.65
CA HIS A 346 13.43 -1.08 -15.56
C HIS A 346 12.30 -1.94 -14.98
N GLY A 347 12.52 -2.59 -13.83
CA GLY A 347 11.48 -3.28 -13.06
C GLY A 347 10.66 -2.36 -12.14
N TYR A 348 10.94 -1.05 -12.14
CA TYR A 348 10.25 -0.06 -11.31
C TYR A 348 9.46 0.92 -12.17
N ASP A 349 8.22 1.21 -11.75
CA ASP A 349 7.38 2.23 -12.39
C ASP A 349 7.85 3.65 -12.07
N LEU A 350 8.54 3.83 -10.94
CA LEU A 350 8.97 5.14 -10.43
C LEU A 350 10.35 5.07 -9.77
N LEU A 351 11.21 6.03 -10.13
CA LEU A 351 12.38 6.39 -9.34
C LEU A 351 12.06 7.64 -8.51
N VAL A 352 12.37 7.61 -7.21
CA VAL A 352 12.21 8.77 -6.31
C VAL A 352 13.60 9.19 -5.84
N MET A 353 14.07 10.34 -6.28
CA MET A 353 15.41 10.79 -5.97
C MET A 353 15.42 11.68 -4.73
N ASN A 354 16.05 11.18 -3.68
CA ASN A 354 16.43 11.88 -2.45
C ASN A 354 17.96 11.79 -2.30
N TYR A 355 18.67 12.32 -3.30
CA TYR A 355 20.12 12.18 -3.42
C TYR A 355 20.73 13.44 -4.03
N CYS A 356 21.88 13.84 -3.50
CA CYS A 356 22.75 14.81 -4.14
C CYS A 356 24.20 14.39 -3.92
N ASN A 357 25.02 14.43 -4.97
CA ASN A 357 26.44 14.09 -4.92
C ASN A 357 27.30 15.24 -4.35
N TRP A 358 26.81 15.95 -3.32
CA TRP A 358 27.36 17.20 -2.78
C TRP A 358 28.90 17.29 -2.81
N ASP A 359 29.58 16.31 -2.22
CA ASP A 359 31.04 16.18 -2.17
C ASP A 359 31.53 14.83 -2.76
N LYS A 360 30.70 14.19 -3.59
CA LYS A 360 30.99 12.89 -4.22
C LYS A 360 31.07 13.04 -5.74
N PRO A 361 31.86 12.20 -6.43
CA PRO A 361 31.84 12.18 -7.88
C PRO A 361 30.42 12.02 -8.44
N GLY A 362 30.21 12.54 -9.64
CA GLY A 362 28.97 12.38 -10.38
C GLY A 362 28.79 10.95 -10.88
N LEU A 363 27.69 10.73 -11.60
CA LEU A 363 27.37 9.40 -12.13
C LEU A 363 28.35 8.92 -13.19
N SER A 364 28.55 7.60 -13.24
CA SER A 364 29.16 6.95 -14.39
C SER A 364 28.35 7.17 -15.67
N ASP A 365 29.01 7.11 -16.83
CA ASP A 365 28.32 7.26 -18.12
C ASP A 365 27.32 6.12 -18.38
N ALA A 366 27.60 4.92 -17.85
CA ALA A 366 26.66 3.81 -17.89
C ALA A 366 25.37 4.13 -17.11
N ALA A 367 25.48 4.70 -15.92
CA ALA A 367 24.33 5.14 -15.12
C ALA A 367 23.56 6.26 -15.82
N LYS A 368 24.24 7.29 -16.35
CA LYS A 368 23.60 8.39 -17.11
C LYS A 368 22.81 7.84 -18.30
N ALA A 369 23.43 7.00 -19.13
CA ALA A 369 22.80 6.44 -20.33
C ALA A 369 21.61 5.53 -20.01
N ASN A 370 21.72 4.70 -18.98
CA ASN A 370 20.62 3.81 -18.58
C ASN A 370 19.47 4.59 -17.93
N PHE A 371 19.76 5.63 -17.13
CA PHE A 371 18.74 6.47 -16.54
C PHE A 371 17.94 7.25 -17.61
N VAL A 372 18.61 7.81 -18.62
CA VAL A 372 17.93 8.43 -19.78
C VAL A 372 17.06 7.41 -20.51
N ARG A 373 17.58 6.20 -20.78
CA ARG A 373 16.83 5.12 -21.43
C ARG A 373 15.58 4.73 -20.63
N TYR A 374 15.68 4.66 -19.31
CA TYR A 374 14.57 4.37 -18.41
C TYR A 374 13.43 5.40 -18.58
N LEU A 375 13.76 6.70 -18.52
CA LEU A 375 12.76 7.76 -18.69
C LEU A 375 12.17 7.78 -20.11
N GLN A 376 13.01 7.59 -21.14
CA GLN A 376 12.55 7.53 -22.53
C GLN A 376 11.57 6.38 -22.81
N LYS A 377 11.65 5.28 -22.05
CA LYS A 377 10.74 4.13 -22.11
C LYS A 377 9.48 4.27 -21.24
N GLY A 378 9.26 5.42 -20.61
CA GLY A 378 8.06 5.69 -19.82
C GLY A 378 8.24 5.49 -18.31
N GLY A 379 9.46 5.22 -17.84
CA GLY A 379 9.78 5.21 -16.42
C GLY A 379 9.53 6.57 -15.77
N GLY A 380 8.91 6.58 -14.58
CA GLY A 380 8.59 7.79 -13.84
C GLY A 380 9.75 8.31 -13.00
N LEU A 381 9.78 9.62 -12.75
CA LEU A 381 10.73 10.25 -11.82
C LEU A 381 10.03 11.20 -10.86
N ALA A 382 10.38 11.12 -9.57
CA ALA A 382 10.09 12.14 -8.58
C ALA A 382 11.40 12.75 -8.06
N LEU A 383 11.54 14.07 -8.15
CA LEU A 383 12.68 14.83 -7.64
C LEU A 383 12.26 15.53 -6.35
N ILE A 384 12.92 15.21 -5.23
CA ILE A 384 12.59 15.74 -3.91
C ILE A 384 13.66 16.73 -3.44
N HIS A 385 13.23 17.97 -3.17
CA HIS A 385 14.05 19.02 -2.58
C HIS A 385 15.40 19.19 -3.31
N PHE A 386 16.52 19.02 -2.59
CA PHE A 386 17.88 19.22 -3.10
C PHE A 386 18.36 18.19 -4.11
N ALA A 387 17.53 17.19 -4.44
CA ALA A 387 17.79 16.30 -5.57
C ALA A 387 17.87 17.06 -6.91
N ASN A 388 17.26 18.26 -6.98
CA ASN A 388 17.39 19.16 -8.13
C ASN A 388 18.77 19.85 -8.24
N GLY A 389 19.60 19.75 -7.20
CA GLY A 389 20.97 20.26 -7.16
C GLY A 389 22.03 19.21 -7.49
N ALA A 390 21.65 17.97 -7.83
CA ALA A 390 22.60 16.92 -8.17
C ALA A 390 23.27 17.16 -9.53
N PHE A 391 24.46 16.57 -9.71
CA PHE A 391 25.17 16.40 -10.98
C PHE A 391 25.40 17.71 -11.76
N ASN A 392 25.80 18.76 -11.04
CA ASN A 392 26.20 20.03 -11.67
C ASN A 392 27.55 20.53 -11.14
N LEU A 393 28.19 21.36 -11.97
CA LEU A 393 29.52 21.91 -11.75
C LEU A 393 29.69 22.87 -10.56
N THR A 394 28.59 23.30 -9.91
CA THR A 394 28.63 24.27 -8.80
C THR A 394 28.75 23.62 -7.43
N LEU A 395 28.64 22.29 -7.37
CA LEU A 395 28.81 21.53 -6.15
C LEU A 395 30.28 21.57 -5.68
N PRO A 396 30.56 21.60 -4.37
CA PRO A 396 31.93 21.68 -3.86
C PRO A 396 32.79 20.50 -4.28
N ASN A 397 34.03 20.80 -4.71
CA ASN A 397 35.03 19.80 -5.11
C ASN A 397 34.55 18.84 -6.22
N ASN A 398 33.67 19.33 -7.10
CA ASN A 398 32.93 18.47 -8.00
C ASN A 398 32.77 19.01 -9.43
N GLN A 399 33.81 19.67 -9.93
CA GLN A 399 33.80 20.35 -11.22
C GLN A 399 33.52 19.37 -12.39
N ASP A 400 33.91 18.10 -12.24
CA ASP A 400 33.71 17.04 -13.24
C ASP A 400 32.32 16.37 -13.16
N SER A 401 31.46 16.80 -12.22
CA SER A 401 30.11 16.25 -12.07
C SER A 401 29.07 16.82 -13.02
N ASP A 402 29.44 17.77 -13.88
CA ASP A 402 28.45 18.39 -14.75
C ASP A 402 27.77 17.35 -15.65
N TRP A 403 26.45 17.29 -15.54
CA TRP A 403 25.63 16.51 -16.44
C TRP A 403 24.54 17.41 -17.06
N PRO A 404 24.87 18.08 -18.19
CA PRO A 404 23.97 19.04 -18.84
C PRO A 404 22.56 18.50 -19.10
N GLU A 405 22.44 17.27 -19.57
CA GLU A 405 21.15 16.63 -19.84
C GLU A 405 20.27 16.59 -18.59
N PHE A 406 20.86 16.26 -17.44
CA PHE A 406 20.13 16.21 -16.19
C PHE A 406 19.73 17.61 -15.72
N ARG A 407 20.68 18.55 -15.63
CA ARG A 407 20.41 19.91 -15.11
C ARG A 407 19.57 20.80 -16.02
N THR A 408 19.39 20.45 -17.30
CA THR A 408 18.69 21.30 -18.28
C THR A 408 17.42 20.67 -18.84
N ASN A 409 17.42 19.35 -19.09
CA ASN A 409 16.29 18.68 -19.74
C ASN A 409 15.48 17.81 -18.78
N ILE A 410 16.14 17.02 -17.92
CA ILE A 410 15.45 16.15 -16.95
C ILE A 410 14.94 16.96 -15.76
N VAL A 411 15.74 17.89 -15.23
CA VAL A 411 15.38 18.79 -14.13
C VAL A 411 15.04 20.16 -14.69
N ARG A 412 13.76 20.55 -14.63
CA ARG A 412 13.33 21.85 -15.18
C ARG A 412 13.74 23.04 -14.33
N ARG A 413 13.97 22.87 -13.03
CA ARG A 413 14.58 23.90 -12.18
C ARG A 413 15.69 23.30 -11.32
N ALA A 414 16.93 23.55 -11.69
CA ALA A 414 18.10 23.05 -10.98
C ALA A 414 18.56 24.05 -9.92
N TRP A 415 19.01 23.53 -8.78
CA TRP A 415 19.72 24.34 -7.81
C TRP A 415 21.16 24.55 -8.28
N MET A 416 21.56 25.81 -8.44
CA MET A 416 22.91 26.17 -8.82
C MET A 416 23.52 27.08 -7.75
N ALA A 417 24.58 26.60 -7.11
CA ALA A 417 25.27 27.33 -6.05
C ALA A 417 26.06 28.52 -6.63
N GLY A 418 26.11 29.60 -5.85
CA GLY A 418 26.84 30.82 -6.20
C GLY A 418 26.06 32.07 -5.79
N GLU A 419 26.78 33.15 -5.56
CA GLU A 419 26.19 34.43 -5.19
C GLU A 419 25.18 34.91 -6.26
N GLY A 420 23.99 35.34 -5.83
CA GLY A 420 22.95 35.84 -6.73
C GLY A 420 22.19 34.77 -7.54
N ARG A 421 22.56 33.49 -7.43
CA ARG A 421 21.92 32.37 -8.14
C ARG A 421 20.77 31.78 -7.29
N SER A 422 20.68 30.45 -7.22
CA SER A 422 19.70 29.76 -6.39
C SER A 422 19.86 30.13 -4.92
N GLY A 423 18.74 30.31 -4.24
CA GLY A 423 18.69 30.64 -2.83
C GLY A 423 17.41 30.12 -2.20
N HIS A 424 17.30 30.29 -0.90
CA HIS A 424 16.11 29.94 -0.16
C HIS A 424 15.86 30.95 0.98
N ASP A 425 14.62 31.06 1.43
CA ASP A 425 14.33 31.68 2.72
C ASP A 425 14.94 30.82 3.84
N ASN A 426 15.20 31.42 5.01
CA ASN A 426 15.62 30.63 6.18
C ASN A 426 14.61 29.52 6.49
N TYR A 427 15.12 28.34 6.89
CA TYR A 427 14.27 27.23 7.33
C TYR A 427 13.28 27.70 8.40
N GLY A 428 12.00 27.48 8.15
CA GLY A 428 10.95 27.98 9.03
C GLY A 428 9.54 27.83 8.46
N PRO A 429 8.52 28.34 9.17
CA PRO A 429 7.14 28.17 8.77
C PRO A 429 6.78 29.07 7.59
N PHE A 430 6.03 28.49 6.65
CA PHE A 430 5.33 29.19 5.59
C PHE A 430 4.13 28.37 5.10
N ARG A 431 3.28 29.03 4.32
CA ARG A 431 2.09 28.43 3.73
C ARG A 431 2.33 28.09 2.26
N VAL A 432 2.00 26.86 1.89
CA VAL A 432 1.99 26.39 0.51
C VAL A 432 0.59 26.56 -0.05
N GLU A 433 0.48 27.36 -1.10
CA GLU A 433 -0.77 27.60 -1.81
C GLU A 433 -0.89 26.66 -3.01
N ILE A 434 -1.99 25.91 -3.07
CA ILE A 434 -2.33 25.11 -4.25
C ILE A 434 -2.88 26.05 -5.33
N THR A 435 -2.34 25.92 -6.53
CA THR A 435 -2.74 26.78 -7.67
C THR A 435 -4.05 26.33 -8.31
N GLU A 436 -4.59 27.15 -9.19
CA GLU A 436 -5.76 26.83 -10.03
C GLU A 436 -5.42 25.97 -11.27
N ALA A 437 -4.21 25.39 -11.33
CA ALA A 437 -3.79 24.56 -12.46
C ALA A 437 -4.70 23.33 -12.60
N LYS A 438 -5.10 23.01 -13.84
CA LYS A 438 -5.96 21.86 -14.13
C LYS A 438 -5.13 20.58 -14.23
N HIS A 439 -4.61 20.14 -13.09
CA HIS A 439 -3.80 18.93 -13.01
C HIS A 439 -4.45 17.89 -12.08
N PRO A 440 -4.46 16.59 -12.43
CA PRO A 440 -5.09 15.57 -11.58
C PRO A 440 -4.54 15.57 -10.15
N ILE A 441 -3.23 15.83 -9.97
CA ILE A 441 -2.55 15.89 -8.64
C ILE A 441 -3.31 16.83 -7.68
N LEU A 442 -3.82 17.95 -8.20
CA LEU A 442 -4.41 19.00 -7.37
C LEU A 442 -5.88 18.75 -7.02
N ALA A 443 -6.52 17.74 -7.63
CA ALA A 443 -7.95 17.59 -7.47
C ALA A 443 -8.34 17.36 -6.01
N ARG A 444 -9.07 18.32 -5.43
CA ARG A 444 -9.46 18.39 -4.01
C ARG A 444 -8.28 18.47 -3.02
N LEU A 445 -7.07 18.78 -3.47
CA LEU A 445 -5.95 19.05 -2.57
C LEU A 445 -6.14 20.45 -1.99
N GLN A 446 -5.94 20.58 -0.68
CA GLN A 446 -6.02 21.86 0.02
C GLN A 446 -4.63 22.46 0.19
N SER A 447 -4.54 23.80 0.23
CA SER A 447 -3.37 24.51 0.72
C SER A 447 -3.05 24.10 2.15
N PHE A 448 -1.76 24.10 2.50
CA PHE A 448 -1.29 23.58 3.79
C PHE A 448 -0.12 24.40 4.32
N ASP A 449 0.03 24.39 5.64
CA ASP A 449 1.17 24.99 6.30
C ASP A 449 2.29 23.96 6.44
N THR A 450 3.54 24.41 6.31
CA THR A 450 4.73 23.57 6.42
C THR A 450 5.85 24.30 7.16
N VAL A 451 6.88 23.55 7.53
CA VAL A 451 8.16 24.07 8.03
C VAL A 451 9.24 23.51 7.10
N ASP A 452 9.90 24.38 6.34
CA ASP A 452 10.83 23.97 5.28
C ASP A 452 11.73 25.15 4.85
N GLU A 453 12.60 24.93 3.85
CA GLU A 453 13.28 25.99 3.09
C GLU A 453 12.50 26.34 1.82
N LEU A 454 12.05 27.59 1.71
CA LEU A 454 11.36 28.08 0.50
C LEU A 454 12.40 28.48 -0.54
N TYR A 455 12.57 27.65 -1.58
CA TYR A 455 13.53 27.90 -2.65
C TYR A 455 13.07 29.00 -3.62
N PHE A 456 14.00 29.82 -4.07
CA PHE A 456 13.81 30.82 -5.12
C PHE A 456 15.00 30.86 -6.08
N ARG A 457 14.81 31.50 -7.25
CA ARG A 457 15.86 31.68 -8.29
C ARG A 457 16.55 30.38 -8.73
N GLN A 458 15.79 29.29 -8.79
CA GLN A 458 16.27 28.02 -9.37
C GLN A 458 16.46 28.18 -10.88
N GLU A 459 17.55 27.65 -11.43
CA GLU A 459 17.89 27.85 -12.84
C GLU A 459 17.17 26.87 -13.77
N GLY A 460 16.73 27.35 -14.93
CA GLY A 460 16.13 26.52 -15.96
C GLY A 460 15.33 27.33 -16.96
N VAL A 461 15.40 26.95 -18.24
CA VAL A 461 14.78 27.69 -19.35
C VAL A 461 13.45 27.12 -19.80
N ALA A 462 13.20 25.83 -19.53
CA ALA A 462 11.95 25.19 -19.86
C ALA A 462 10.79 25.83 -19.09
N LEU A 463 9.64 26.00 -19.75
CA LEU A 463 8.43 26.46 -19.08
C LEU A 463 7.99 25.45 -17.99
N ILE A 464 7.49 25.97 -16.89
CA ILE A 464 6.83 25.19 -15.84
C ILE A 464 5.45 25.80 -15.60
N GLU A 465 4.47 24.94 -15.36
CA GLU A 465 3.19 25.33 -14.77
C GLU A 465 3.27 24.94 -13.28
N PRO A 466 3.37 25.91 -12.36
CA PRO A 466 3.41 25.61 -10.94
C PRO A 466 2.12 24.93 -10.50
N LEU A 467 2.24 23.82 -9.78
CA LEU A 467 1.14 23.14 -9.11
C LEU A 467 0.89 23.72 -7.71
N ALA A 468 1.97 24.14 -7.06
CA ALA A 468 1.96 24.81 -5.77
C ALA A 468 2.94 25.98 -5.77
N THR A 469 2.64 27.02 -5.00
CA THR A 469 3.48 28.20 -4.81
C THR A 469 3.59 28.58 -3.34
N ALA A 470 4.60 29.35 -2.97
CA ALA A 470 4.69 29.96 -1.65
C ALA A 470 5.33 31.35 -1.75
N ARG A 471 4.88 32.29 -0.91
CA ARG A 471 5.40 33.65 -0.94
C ARG A 471 6.71 33.77 -0.17
N SER A 472 7.80 34.04 -0.88
CA SER A 472 9.12 34.25 -0.28
C SER A 472 9.17 35.56 0.51
N LYS A 473 9.77 35.50 1.70
CA LYS A 473 10.10 36.66 2.54
C LYS A 473 11.30 37.43 1.98
N VAL A 474 12.18 36.77 1.22
CA VAL A 474 13.36 37.39 0.59
C VAL A 474 12.99 38.08 -0.72
N THR A 475 12.32 37.38 -1.65
CA THR A 475 12.02 37.95 -2.98
C THR A 475 10.69 38.71 -3.01
N SER A 476 9.85 38.55 -1.99
CA SER A 476 8.47 39.07 -1.93
C SER A 476 7.55 38.58 -3.06
N LYS A 477 7.95 37.51 -3.77
CA LYS A 477 7.21 36.90 -4.88
C LYS A 477 6.64 35.53 -4.48
N ASP A 478 5.62 35.10 -5.20
CA ASP A 478 5.12 33.73 -5.14
C ASP A 478 6.04 32.84 -5.97
N GLU A 479 6.84 32.03 -5.29
CA GLU A 479 7.84 31.14 -5.89
C GLU A 479 7.22 29.76 -6.13
N PRO A 480 7.58 29.06 -7.22
CA PRO A 480 7.04 27.74 -7.53
C PRO A 480 7.60 26.66 -6.60
N MET A 481 6.73 25.89 -5.96
CA MET A 481 7.09 24.86 -4.97
C MET A 481 7.02 23.44 -5.54
N ALA A 482 6.13 23.18 -6.50
CA ALA A 482 6.03 21.89 -7.18
C ALA A 482 5.48 22.03 -8.60
N TRP A 483 5.86 21.13 -9.50
CA TRP A 483 5.37 21.06 -10.89
C TRP A 483 5.51 19.64 -11.46
N ALA A 484 4.80 19.38 -12.56
CA ALA A 484 4.80 18.09 -13.25
C ALA A 484 4.96 18.27 -14.76
N TYR A 485 5.65 17.34 -15.41
CA TYR A 485 5.98 17.43 -16.83
C TYR A 485 6.43 16.08 -17.41
N ASN A 486 6.63 16.04 -18.73
CA ASN A 486 7.19 14.87 -19.40
C ASN A 486 8.65 15.13 -19.83
N TYR A 487 9.43 14.06 -19.84
CA TYR A 487 10.73 13.96 -20.51
C TYR A 487 10.72 12.66 -21.34
N GLY A 488 10.75 12.78 -22.67
CA GLY A 488 10.42 11.65 -23.53
C GLY A 488 9.02 11.11 -23.21
N GLN A 489 8.91 9.82 -22.92
CA GLN A 489 7.67 9.18 -22.47
C GLN A 489 7.51 9.19 -20.94
N GLY A 490 8.58 9.52 -20.20
CA GLY A 490 8.61 9.50 -18.75
C GLY A 490 7.87 10.69 -18.16
N LYS A 491 7.15 10.44 -17.07
CA LYS A 491 6.46 11.46 -16.29
C LYS A 491 7.32 11.87 -15.10
N ILE A 492 7.57 13.17 -14.98
CA ILE A 492 8.41 13.76 -13.94
C ILE A 492 7.56 14.64 -13.02
N PHE A 493 7.59 14.32 -11.73
CA PHE A 493 7.13 15.20 -10.67
C PHE A 493 8.34 15.83 -9.98
N GLN A 494 8.35 17.14 -9.82
CA GLN A 494 9.43 17.85 -9.15
C GLN A 494 8.85 18.76 -8.07
N THR A 495 9.40 18.65 -6.86
CA THR A 495 9.06 19.52 -5.73
C THR A 495 10.35 20.00 -5.07
N VAL A 496 10.39 21.29 -4.73
CA VAL A 496 11.48 21.86 -3.91
C VAL A 496 11.16 21.78 -2.42
N LEU A 497 10.00 21.27 -2.04
CA LEU A 497 9.69 20.93 -0.64
C LEU A 497 10.39 19.62 -0.23
N GLY A 498 10.81 19.52 1.03
CA GLY A 498 11.34 18.29 1.63
C GLY A 498 12.73 18.40 2.26
N HIS A 499 13.11 19.55 2.85
CA HIS A 499 14.40 19.69 3.55
C HIS A 499 14.57 18.67 4.68
N ALA A 500 13.53 18.50 5.50
CA ALA A 500 13.50 17.60 6.65
C ALA A 500 12.36 16.57 6.54
N ASP A 501 12.39 15.57 7.42
CA ASP A 501 11.33 14.57 7.56
C ASP A 501 9.97 15.19 7.89
N GLU A 502 9.94 16.25 8.71
CA GLU A 502 8.73 17.02 8.98
C GLU A 502 8.19 17.71 7.71
N SER A 503 9.06 18.31 6.90
CA SER A 503 8.69 18.96 5.65
C SER A 503 8.05 17.95 4.68
N VAL A 504 8.61 16.74 4.58
CA VAL A 504 8.03 15.64 3.79
C VAL A 504 6.67 15.21 4.34
N ARG A 505 6.51 15.08 5.67
CA ARG A 505 5.23 14.70 6.29
C ARG A 505 4.15 15.75 6.02
N LYS A 506 4.45 17.04 6.17
CA LYS A 506 3.49 18.13 5.90
C LYS A 506 3.11 18.21 4.42
N ALA A 507 4.05 17.92 3.51
CA ALA A 507 3.80 17.85 2.06
C ALA A 507 3.39 16.45 1.55
N ALA A 508 3.10 15.48 2.43
CA ALA A 508 2.98 14.06 2.05
C ALA A 508 1.90 13.79 1.00
N ALA A 509 0.76 14.46 1.08
CA ALA A 509 -0.31 14.32 0.10
C ALA A 509 0.13 14.77 -1.30
N LEU A 510 0.79 15.94 -1.40
CA LEU A 510 1.30 16.45 -2.67
C LEU A 510 2.37 15.51 -3.25
N ILE A 511 3.32 15.06 -2.42
CA ILE A 511 4.41 14.15 -2.83
C ILE A 511 3.85 12.81 -3.31
N ARG A 512 2.99 12.17 -2.51
CA ARG A 512 2.39 10.87 -2.84
C ARG A 512 1.59 10.94 -4.14
N ARG A 513 0.75 11.95 -4.30
CA ARG A 513 -0.06 12.15 -5.53
C ARG A 513 0.83 12.40 -6.74
N GLY A 514 1.88 13.20 -6.58
CA GLY A 514 2.88 13.45 -7.63
C GLY A 514 3.63 12.18 -8.04
N CYS A 515 4.02 11.36 -7.06
CA CYS A 515 4.66 10.08 -7.28
C CYS A 515 3.74 9.07 -7.97
N ALA A 516 2.50 8.92 -7.53
CA ALA A 516 1.53 8.04 -8.18
C ALA A 516 1.25 8.47 -9.63
N TRP A 517 1.15 9.78 -9.89
CA TRP A 517 1.01 10.31 -11.25
C TRP A 517 2.25 10.01 -12.10
N ALA A 518 3.46 10.23 -11.55
CA ALA A 518 4.72 9.95 -12.22
C ALA A 518 4.90 8.45 -12.52
N ALA A 519 4.41 7.57 -11.64
CA ALA A 519 4.33 6.12 -11.85
C ALA A 519 3.27 5.70 -12.89
N GLY A 520 2.57 6.64 -13.52
CA GLY A 520 1.57 6.36 -14.54
C GLY A 520 0.21 5.89 -14.01
N ARG A 521 -0.11 6.14 -12.73
CA ARG A 521 -1.41 5.76 -12.15
C ARG A 521 -2.46 6.84 -12.40
N ASN A 522 -3.63 6.42 -12.87
CA ASN A 522 -4.76 7.32 -13.20
C ASN A 522 -5.54 7.72 -11.96
N GLN A 523 -5.79 6.76 -11.07
CA GLN A 523 -6.29 7.05 -9.72
C GLN A 523 -5.09 7.50 -8.89
N ILE A 524 -5.19 8.68 -8.27
CA ILE A 524 -4.10 9.22 -7.45
C ILE A 524 -4.58 9.74 -6.10
N ARG A 525 -5.87 9.56 -5.77
CA ARG A 525 -6.49 10.07 -4.55
C ARG A 525 -6.51 9.00 -3.47
N PHE A 526 -5.33 8.69 -2.94
CA PHE A 526 -5.19 7.95 -1.69
C PHE A 526 -4.72 8.94 -0.66
N ASP A 527 -5.62 9.56 0.08
CA ASP A 527 -5.24 10.53 1.10
C ASP A 527 -5.79 10.07 2.44
N PRO A 528 -5.06 9.21 3.16
CA PRO A 528 -5.42 8.94 4.53
C PRO A 528 -5.49 10.25 5.34
N PRO A 529 -6.28 10.27 6.42
CA PRO A 529 -6.36 11.44 7.30
C PRO A 529 -4.97 11.91 7.74
N PRO A 530 -4.73 13.24 7.85
CA PRO A 530 -3.42 13.80 8.23
C PRO A 530 -2.84 13.22 9.53
N GLU A 531 -3.68 12.75 10.44
CA GLU A 531 -3.30 12.12 11.72
C GLU A 531 -2.53 10.80 11.55
N LEU A 532 -2.59 10.19 10.35
CA LEU A 532 -1.75 9.05 9.96
C LEU A 532 -0.36 9.48 9.48
N THR A 533 -0.18 10.74 9.09
CA THR A 533 1.14 11.30 8.78
C THR A 533 1.77 11.97 10.00
N GLU A 534 0.97 12.55 10.89
CA GLU A 534 1.47 13.33 12.03
C GLU A 534 2.02 12.41 13.14
N GLY A 535 3.31 12.57 13.45
CA GLY A 535 4.02 11.74 14.44
C GLY A 535 4.28 10.29 14.01
N ALA A 536 3.91 9.91 12.78
CA ALA A 536 4.19 8.58 12.26
C ALA A 536 5.69 8.41 12.04
N LEU A 537 6.27 7.51 12.82
CA LEU A 537 7.66 7.09 12.71
C LEU A 537 7.81 6.01 11.64
N PHE A 538 9.05 5.80 11.23
CA PHE A 538 9.44 4.70 10.36
C PHE A 538 8.86 3.37 10.86
N ARG A 539 8.15 2.63 9.99
CA ARG A 539 7.49 1.37 10.34
C ARG A 539 8.52 0.27 10.67
N GLU A 540 8.35 -0.35 11.84
CA GLU A 540 9.14 -1.52 12.24
C GLU A 540 9.01 -2.66 11.22
N GLY A 541 10.09 -3.39 10.96
CA GLY A 541 10.09 -4.49 9.99
C GLY A 541 10.29 -4.09 8.53
N SER A 542 10.40 -2.79 8.20
CA SER A 542 10.82 -2.39 6.85
C SER A 542 12.29 -2.76 6.59
N PRO A 543 12.63 -3.23 5.38
CA PRO A 543 13.96 -3.76 5.04
C PRO A 543 15.08 -2.72 5.07
N TRP A 544 14.74 -1.43 5.09
CA TRP A 544 15.70 -0.33 5.16
C TRP A 544 15.35 0.56 6.33
N THR A 545 16.17 0.68 7.38
CA THR A 545 15.92 1.63 8.48
C THR A 545 17.01 2.70 8.59
N PRO A 546 16.69 3.92 9.10
CA PRO A 546 17.70 4.94 9.37
C PRO A 546 18.83 4.46 10.30
N GLU A 547 18.50 3.65 11.32
CA GLU A 547 19.49 3.11 12.25
C GLU A 547 20.43 2.11 11.59
N GLN A 548 19.90 1.16 10.82
CA GLN A 548 20.72 0.21 10.08
C GLN A 548 21.60 0.93 9.04
N SER A 549 21.06 1.97 8.40
CA SER A 549 21.80 2.83 7.49
C SER A 549 22.98 3.54 8.17
N ARG A 550 22.78 4.07 9.38
CA ARG A 550 23.86 4.67 10.18
C ARG A 550 24.95 3.64 10.51
N LYS A 551 24.56 2.46 11.02
CA LYS A 551 25.49 1.36 11.34
C LYS A 551 26.32 0.92 10.13
N ARG A 552 25.69 0.81 8.95
CA ARG A 552 26.41 0.50 7.69
C ARG A 552 27.45 1.58 7.36
N ALA A 553 27.08 2.85 7.47
CA ALA A 553 27.98 3.97 7.17
C ALA A 553 29.16 4.06 8.15
N GLU A 554 28.94 3.82 9.44
CA GLU A 554 30.00 3.77 10.46
C GLU A 554 31.00 2.64 10.15
N ARG A 555 30.50 1.43 9.87
CA ARG A 555 31.34 0.30 9.49
C ARG A 555 32.15 0.57 8.21
N SER A 556 31.56 1.24 7.22
CA SER A 556 32.28 1.64 6.00
C SER A 556 33.43 2.60 6.31
N LYS A 557 33.23 3.57 7.22
CA LYS A 557 34.29 4.48 7.67
C LYS A 557 35.41 3.73 8.40
N GLU A 558 35.07 2.79 9.27
CA GLU A 558 36.05 1.96 9.98
C GLU A 558 36.90 1.12 9.01
N ILE A 559 36.27 0.48 8.01
CA ILE A 559 36.99 -0.30 6.99
C ILE A 559 37.90 0.62 6.17
N GLN A 560 37.43 1.81 5.80
CA GLN A 560 38.23 2.78 5.04
C GLN A 560 39.42 3.28 5.85
N ASN A 561 39.24 3.57 7.13
CA ASN A 561 40.31 3.99 8.04
C ASN A 561 41.32 2.85 8.24
N ALA A 562 40.87 1.62 8.51
CA ALA A 562 41.73 0.45 8.65
C ALA A 562 42.52 0.13 7.36
N THR A 563 41.93 0.34 6.18
CA THR A 563 42.61 0.17 4.89
C THR A 563 43.65 1.27 4.67
N THR A 564 43.34 2.51 5.07
CA THR A 564 44.27 3.64 5.01
C THR A 564 45.45 3.43 5.95
N ASP A 565 45.20 2.97 7.17
CA ASP A 565 46.23 2.63 8.15
C ASP A 565 47.08 1.45 7.68
N ALA A 566 46.49 0.40 7.12
CA ALA A 566 47.24 -0.73 6.54
C ALA A 566 48.12 -0.27 5.36
N THR A 567 47.63 0.65 4.53
CA THR A 567 48.40 1.22 3.41
C THR A 567 49.53 2.13 3.90
N MET A 568 49.30 2.89 4.98
CA MET A 568 50.30 3.72 5.65
C MET A 568 51.36 2.87 6.36
N VAL A 569 50.97 1.76 7.01
CA VAL A 569 51.87 0.79 7.64
C VAL A 569 52.71 0.04 6.60
N ALA A 570 52.12 -0.33 5.45
CA ALA A 570 52.87 -0.92 4.34
C ALA A 570 53.91 0.06 3.76
N ARG A 571 53.57 1.36 3.68
CA ARG A 571 54.48 2.43 3.24
C ARG A 571 55.59 2.73 4.27
N THR A 572 55.32 2.67 5.57
CA THR A 572 56.32 2.93 6.62
C THR A 572 57.25 1.74 6.89
N LYS A 573 56.84 0.51 6.56
CA LYS A 573 57.69 -0.69 6.69
C LYS A 573 58.50 -1.03 5.42
N GLY A 574 58.54 -0.16 4.42
CA GLY A 574 59.34 -0.38 3.20
C GLY A 574 58.94 -1.65 2.43
N VAL A 575 57.71 -2.15 2.61
CA VAL A 575 57.24 -3.32 1.86
C VAL A 575 56.71 -2.83 0.52
N VAL A 576 57.52 -3.03 -0.53
CA VAL A 576 57.12 -2.81 -1.91
C VAL A 576 56.00 -3.81 -2.24
N LEU A 577 54.76 -3.34 -2.26
CA LEU A 577 53.65 -4.09 -2.84
C LEU A 577 53.79 -4.01 -4.37
N VAL A 578 54.28 -5.10 -4.97
CA VAL A 578 54.29 -5.26 -6.42
C VAL A 578 52.84 -5.34 -6.90
N SER A 579 52.38 -4.29 -7.58
CA SER A 579 51.12 -4.32 -8.33
C SER A 579 51.25 -5.36 -9.45
N ALA A 580 50.44 -6.42 -9.38
CA ALA A 580 50.32 -7.39 -10.46
C ALA A 580 49.71 -6.73 -11.70
N ARG A 581 50.57 -6.27 -12.62
CA ARG A 581 50.26 -6.07 -14.03
C ARG A 581 51.31 -6.80 -14.86
N SER A 582 50.82 -7.53 -15.86
CA SER A 582 51.52 -8.29 -16.90
C SER A 582 52.12 -9.64 -16.47
N LEU A 583 51.40 -10.70 -16.84
CA LEU A 583 51.98 -11.98 -17.23
C LEU A 583 52.43 -11.82 -18.69
N ASP A 584 53.72 -11.95 -18.96
CA ASP A 584 54.18 -12.62 -20.18
C ASP A 584 55.67 -13.02 -20.15
N ARG A 585 55.90 -14.27 -20.56
CA ARG A 585 57.13 -14.93 -21.06
C ARG A 585 58.29 -15.37 -20.14
N VAL A 586 58.34 -16.71 -19.98
CA VAL A 586 59.46 -17.68 -20.23
C VAL A 586 60.81 -17.49 -19.51
N GLY A 587 61.23 -18.50 -18.73
CA GLY A 587 62.65 -18.80 -18.48
C GLY A 587 62.98 -19.67 -17.26
N ARG A 588 63.31 -20.95 -17.50
CA ARG A 588 63.83 -22.04 -16.64
C ARG A 588 64.78 -21.72 -15.44
N SER A 589 64.70 -22.63 -14.44
CA SER A 589 65.79 -23.35 -13.70
C SER A 589 66.50 -22.63 -12.53
N VAL A 590 66.92 -23.19 -11.37
CA VAL A 590 66.97 -24.51 -10.65
C VAL A 590 67.67 -24.25 -9.28
N LEU A 591 67.45 -25.10 -8.23
CA LEU A 591 68.22 -25.30 -6.95
C LEU A 591 68.21 -24.17 -5.89
N ALA A 592 68.32 -24.37 -4.56
CA ALA A 592 68.36 -25.50 -3.61
C ALA A 592 68.18 -24.93 -2.18
N GLU A 593 67.77 -25.75 -1.21
CA GLU A 593 67.76 -25.43 0.24
C GLU A 593 69.19 -25.30 0.83
N PRO A 594 69.34 -24.87 2.11
CA PRO A 594 69.46 -25.91 3.13
C PRO A 594 68.78 -25.64 4.50
N ILE A 595 68.49 -26.77 5.12
CA ILE A 595 68.02 -27.10 6.47
C ILE A 595 69.02 -26.71 7.56
N ASN A 596 68.54 -26.41 8.78
CA ASN A 596 69.31 -26.73 10.00
C ASN A 596 68.43 -27.19 11.18
N HIS A 597 68.94 -28.20 11.88
CA HIS A 597 68.29 -29.08 12.86
C HIS A 597 68.49 -28.64 14.33
N ARG A 598 67.42 -28.79 15.16
CA ARG A 598 67.29 -29.39 16.54
C ARG A 598 68.30 -29.00 17.68
N PRO A 599 68.12 -29.43 18.98
CA PRO A 599 67.04 -30.20 19.63
C PRO A 599 66.54 -29.73 21.05
N LEU A 600 65.40 -30.35 21.40
CA LEU A 600 64.77 -30.79 22.66
C LEU A 600 65.55 -30.89 24.02
N ASN A 601 64.82 -30.61 25.11
CA ASN A 601 64.68 -31.38 26.39
C ASN A 601 63.63 -30.64 27.27
N GLY A 602 62.77 -31.20 28.13
CA GLY A 602 62.48 -32.56 28.60
C GLY A 602 61.68 -32.50 29.93
N SER A 603 60.73 -33.43 30.11
CA SER A 603 59.99 -33.80 31.35
C SER A 603 58.86 -32.90 31.86
N ALA A 604 57.84 -33.35 32.59
CA ALA A 604 56.96 -34.53 32.61
C ALA A 604 56.19 -34.45 33.95
N ALA A 605 54.86 -34.38 33.93
CA ALA A 605 54.02 -34.83 35.05
C ALA A 605 52.60 -35.18 34.54
N ARG A 606 52.19 -36.42 34.81
CA ARG A 606 50.86 -37.00 34.55
C ARG A 606 49.90 -36.66 35.70
N ARG A 607 48.60 -36.46 35.47
CA ARG A 607 47.43 -37.36 35.75
C ARG A 607 46.25 -36.41 36.07
N ASP A 608 44.97 -36.54 35.74
CA ASP A 608 44.08 -37.56 35.16
C ASP A 608 42.96 -36.78 34.38
N GLY A 609 42.50 -37.19 33.19
CA GLY A 609 41.24 -37.95 32.94
C GLY A 609 39.98 -37.10 33.17
N LEU A 610 39.02 -36.85 32.26
CA LEU A 610 38.52 -37.40 30.98
C LEU A 610 37.90 -36.22 30.18
N ALA A 611 38.18 -36.00 28.87
CA ALA A 611 37.50 -36.52 27.66
C ALA A 611 35.97 -36.22 27.62
N LEU A 612 35.44 -35.35 26.74
CA LEU A 612 35.25 -35.53 25.27
C LEU A 612 34.89 -34.17 24.56
N PRO A 613 34.88 -34.07 23.20
CA PRO A 613 35.61 -33.02 22.48
C PRO A 613 34.83 -32.16 21.45
N SER A 614 35.52 -31.10 21.03
CA SER A 614 35.52 -30.34 19.74
C SER A 614 34.93 -31.07 18.51
N LYS A 615 34.06 -30.49 17.66
CA LYS A 615 34.22 -29.37 16.71
C LYS A 615 35.56 -29.34 15.93
N LEU A 616 35.58 -29.85 14.69
CA LEU A 616 35.67 -29.05 13.43
C LEU A 616 36.09 -29.89 12.20
N LEU A 617 35.41 -29.57 11.08
CA LEU A 617 35.86 -29.51 9.68
C LEU A 617 36.39 -30.78 8.96
N ASN A 618 35.80 -31.13 7.81
CA ASN A 618 36.28 -30.61 6.52
C ASN A 618 35.40 -30.93 5.29
N SER A 619 35.37 -29.96 4.37
CA SER A 619 35.23 -29.98 2.91
C SER A 619 34.80 -31.24 2.13
N THR A 620 33.93 -31.07 1.13
CA THR A 620 34.29 -31.03 -0.32
C THR A 620 33.04 -30.97 -1.21
N ALA A 621 33.14 -30.26 -2.33
CA ALA A 621 32.11 -30.14 -3.38
C ALA A 621 32.48 -30.97 -4.61
N VAL A 622 31.51 -31.61 -5.28
CA VAL A 622 31.58 -32.08 -6.69
C VAL A 622 30.16 -32.10 -7.31
N HIS A 623 30.00 -31.37 -8.44
CA HIS A 623 29.15 -31.44 -9.66
C HIS A 623 27.99 -32.48 -9.85
N PRO A 624 27.08 -32.39 -10.88
CA PRO A 624 27.20 -31.70 -12.20
C PRO A 624 25.95 -31.00 -12.81
N SER A 625 26.18 -30.34 -13.96
CA SER A 625 25.22 -29.86 -14.98
C SER A 625 24.35 -30.98 -15.61
N PRO A 626 23.38 -30.61 -16.47
CA PRO A 626 23.52 -31.01 -17.87
C PRO A 626 23.06 -29.97 -18.92
N HIS A 627 23.78 -29.91 -20.04
CA HIS A 627 23.37 -29.35 -21.34
C HIS A 627 23.53 -30.45 -22.39
N ALA A 628 22.56 -30.58 -23.31
CA ALA A 628 22.70 -30.67 -24.78
C ALA A 628 21.46 -31.36 -25.38
N GLN A 629 20.63 -30.65 -26.16
CA GLN A 629 20.58 -30.62 -27.65
C GLN A 629 19.87 -31.85 -28.26
N GLY A 630 19.07 -31.75 -29.33
CA GLY A 630 18.94 -30.71 -30.36
C GLY A 630 17.56 -30.70 -31.03
N GLU A 631 17.22 -29.57 -31.67
CA GLU A 631 16.98 -29.42 -33.13
C GLU A 631 15.50 -29.61 -33.50
N GLY A 632 14.82 -28.78 -34.29
CA GLY A 632 15.18 -27.61 -35.08
C GLY A 632 13.99 -27.22 -36.00
N ALA A 633 14.10 -26.04 -36.61
CA ALA A 633 13.26 -25.43 -37.66
C ALA A 633 11.95 -24.72 -37.25
N SER A 634 11.50 -23.60 -37.84
CA SER A 634 12.11 -22.37 -38.38
C SER A 634 10.97 -21.48 -38.93
N PHE A 635 11.04 -20.14 -38.76
CA PHE A 635 10.29 -19.08 -39.48
C PHE A 635 8.75 -19.08 -39.34
N THR A 636 7.98 -17.98 -39.26
CA THR A 636 8.01 -16.62 -39.85
C THR A 636 7.22 -15.62 -38.97
N ALA A 637 7.47 -14.33 -39.16
CA ALA A 637 6.68 -13.18 -38.68
C ALA A 637 5.20 -13.20 -39.14
N PRO A 638 4.34 -12.30 -38.61
CA PRO A 638 4.00 -11.14 -39.46
C PRO A 638 3.78 -9.82 -38.71
N GLY A 639 3.86 -8.71 -39.46
CA GLY A 639 3.36 -7.40 -39.07
C GLY A 639 2.04 -7.04 -39.75
N GLY A 640 1.50 -5.86 -39.39
CA GLY A 640 0.69 -5.02 -40.29
C GLY A 640 -0.84 -5.14 -40.24
N THR A 641 -1.46 -4.10 -39.65
CA THR A 641 -2.70 -3.39 -40.09
C THR A 641 -3.97 -4.16 -40.47
N GLU A 642 -5.10 -3.87 -39.78
CA GLU A 642 -6.24 -3.19 -40.44
C GLU A 642 -7.32 -2.68 -39.45
N ARG A 643 -7.85 -1.49 -39.76
CA ARG A 643 -9.09 -0.90 -39.26
C ARG A 643 -10.23 -1.30 -40.20
N ALA A 644 -11.38 -1.72 -39.67
CA ALA A 644 -12.68 -1.61 -40.33
C ALA A 644 -13.76 -1.46 -39.24
N ARG A 645 -14.29 -0.26 -39.02
CA ARG A 645 -15.52 0.33 -39.61
C ARG A 645 -16.78 -0.53 -39.45
N PHE A 646 -17.62 -0.01 -38.56
CA PHE A 646 -19.08 -0.04 -38.53
C PHE A 646 -19.76 -0.35 -39.87
N GLY A 647 -20.70 -1.30 -39.82
CA GLY A 647 -21.79 -1.45 -40.77
C GLY A 647 -23.06 -1.75 -39.99
N GLU A 648 -23.91 -0.75 -39.83
CA GLU A 648 -25.31 -0.90 -39.45
C GLU A 648 -26.05 -1.73 -40.52
N THR A 649 -26.94 -2.61 -40.11
CA THR A 649 -28.26 -2.71 -40.76
C THR A 649 -29.27 -3.41 -39.85
N ARG A 650 -30.37 -2.69 -39.61
CA ARG A 650 -31.63 -3.13 -39.03
C ARG A 650 -32.26 -4.24 -39.89
N ALA A 651 -32.95 -5.18 -39.26
CA ALA A 651 -34.42 -5.19 -39.18
C ALA A 651 -34.98 -6.62 -38.99
N ALA A 652 -35.75 -6.76 -37.91
CA ALA A 652 -37.04 -7.44 -37.79
C ALA A 652 -37.19 -8.89 -38.30
N LEU A 653 -37.53 -9.81 -37.37
CA LEU A 653 -38.88 -10.36 -37.19
C LEU A 653 -38.85 -11.55 -36.20
N SER A 654 -39.58 -11.40 -35.11
CA SER A 654 -40.24 -12.47 -34.33
C SER A 654 -41.72 -12.49 -34.79
N PRO A 655 -42.62 -13.48 -34.53
CA PRO A 655 -42.54 -14.56 -33.54
C PRO A 655 -43.13 -15.94 -33.97
N HIS A 656 -42.94 -16.97 -33.12
CA HIS A 656 -43.88 -18.05 -32.74
C HIS A 656 -43.07 -19.21 -32.12
N SER A 657 -43.13 -19.48 -30.82
CA SER A 657 -44.17 -20.24 -30.07
C SER A 657 -44.47 -21.63 -30.64
N LYS A 658 -43.94 -22.68 -30.01
CA LYS A 658 -44.69 -23.70 -29.22
C LYS A 658 -43.90 -25.01 -29.05
N ASP A 659 -43.89 -25.46 -27.79
CA ASP A 659 -44.06 -26.83 -27.30
C ASP A 659 -43.10 -27.97 -27.73
N GLU A 660 -42.24 -28.37 -26.77
CA GLU A 660 -42.07 -29.72 -26.15
C GLU A 660 -42.36 -31.04 -26.93
N PRO A 661 -41.94 -32.22 -26.43
CA PRO A 661 -40.72 -32.59 -25.69
C PRO A 661 -40.09 -33.92 -26.19
N ARG A 662 -38.86 -34.21 -25.72
CA ARG A 662 -38.40 -35.54 -25.27
C ARG A 662 -37.17 -35.41 -24.39
#